data_AF-A0A6P8UZK1-F1
#
_entry.id   AF-A0A6P8UZK1-F1
#
_cell.length_a   1.000
_cell.length_b   1.000
_cell.length_c   1.000
_cell.angle_alpha   90.00
_cell.angle_beta   90.00
_cell.angle_gamma   90.00
#
_symmetry.space_group_name_H-M   'P 1'
#
loop_
_entity.id
_entity.type
_entity.pdbx_description
1 polymer ?
#
loop_
_entity_poly.entity_id
_entity_poly.type
_entity_poly.pdbx_seq_one_letter_code
_entity_poly.pdbx_strand_id
1 'polypeptide(L)'
;MLKCRTVWKKLAPLARASSTLCRQNVRRTALNNGRTPAYVSAAHMSSGPAGGGRANQMYVLLVGAACVGGGVYTYRTVKGDGQRYQERIEEISSRPNKTQASYIQTEPPAVEATETEAVPEPEPEAAPSSGEPSPPAADVEAVIPTETTEAPPETSEAPPAEEPVVEVPPEEAAEPPAAPVVEEEPSAAEPVVEAPPEEAAEPPAAPVVEEEPFAPSEPPPAELTEPPAAVEESEPTAAAAAAEPAEPQPEAVAESAAEPVVEAPPEEAAEPPAAPVVEEAEPSAPCEPPPAELTEPPAAVESEPAAAAAAAEPQPEAVAESGDSAAASLKVPSHAPYLLIGGGTASFAAARSIRARDPGAKVLIVTEEPDAPYMRPPLSKELWFSDDPSVTETLRFKQWNGKERSIFFQPPSFYITAEELSSAENGGVAILTNRKVVHMDVRGNKIKLDDDTEISYDKCLIATGGVPRNLQVIERAGEEVMQKTTLFRKIEDFKELDKVSRNVKSITIIGGGFLGSELACALGRRSSEFDLEVIQMYPEKGNMGKVLPEYLSNWTTEKVKSEGVKIISEALVKSVVSKDDQLEIQLKDGRLVKTDHIVAAVGLEPNVDLAKSAGLEVDSDFGGFRVNAELQARSNIWVAGDAACFYDIRLGRRRVEHHDHAVVSGRLAGENMTGANKPYWHQSMFWSDLGPDVGYEAIGIVDSSLPTVGVFAKATAKDTPRAATELSGTGIRSESETEDTATSPVASSTPAPSGSHKDEYGKGVIFYLRDKVVVGIILWNVFNRMPIARKIIKDGEEHSDLNEVAKLFNIHDD
;
A
#
# COMPACT_ATOMS: atom_id res chain seq x y z
N MET A 1 33.23 -28.98 33.18
CA MET A 1 33.24 -27.95 32.11
C MET A 1 34.68 -27.69 31.62
N LEU A 2 35.36 -28.66 30.96
CA LEU A 2 36.82 -28.55 30.75
C LEU A 2 37.41 -29.15 29.45
N LYS A 3 36.61 -29.69 28.52
CA LYS A 3 37.14 -30.28 27.24
C LYS A 3 37.08 -29.36 26.01
N CYS A 4 36.30 -28.27 26.01
CA CYS A 4 36.10 -27.44 24.81
C CYS A 4 37.24 -26.44 24.51
N ARG A 5 37.94 -25.91 25.53
CA ARG A 5 39.00 -24.88 25.36
C ARG A 5 40.15 -25.35 24.46
N THR A 6 40.50 -26.63 24.50
CA THR A 6 41.60 -27.21 23.70
C THR A 6 41.27 -27.33 22.22
N VAL A 7 40.00 -27.56 21.88
CA VAL A 7 39.52 -27.64 20.49
C VAL A 7 39.52 -26.24 19.86
N TRP A 8 39.01 -25.24 20.59
CA TRP A 8 38.95 -23.85 20.12
C TRP A 8 40.33 -23.27 19.78
N LYS A 9 41.35 -23.57 20.60
CA LYS A 9 42.75 -23.17 20.34
C LYS A 9 43.35 -23.76 19.05
N LYS A 10 42.81 -24.86 18.51
CA LYS A 10 43.27 -25.45 17.23
C LYS A 10 42.49 -24.98 16.01
N LEU A 11 41.21 -24.61 16.16
CA LEU A 11 40.36 -24.17 15.04
C LEU A 11 40.50 -22.67 14.72
N ALA A 12 40.72 -21.83 15.73
CA ALA A 12 40.79 -20.38 15.55
C ALA A 12 41.85 -19.87 14.53
N PRO A 13 43.04 -20.50 14.36
CA PRO A 13 44.00 -20.09 13.33
C PRO A 13 43.52 -20.43 11.91
N LEU A 14 42.92 -21.61 11.71
CA LEU A 14 42.45 -22.08 10.40
C LEU A 14 41.32 -21.21 9.85
N ALA A 15 40.35 -20.84 10.69
CA ALA A 15 39.25 -19.96 10.31
C ALA A 15 39.72 -18.57 9.83
N ARG A 16 40.84 -18.07 10.38
CA ARG A 16 41.43 -16.78 9.95
C ARG A 16 42.09 -16.88 8.58
N ALA A 17 42.80 -17.98 8.30
CA ALA A 17 43.46 -18.19 7.00
C ALA A 17 42.49 -18.28 5.82
N SER A 18 41.31 -18.89 6.00
CA SER A 18 40.26 -18.91 4.95
C SER A 18 39.66 -17.53 4.69
N SER A 19 39.53 -16.69 5.73
CA SER A 19 38.91 -15.35 5.61
C SER A 19 39.75 -14.32 4.84
N THR A 20 41.07 -14.50 4.76
CA THR A 20 41.96 -13.59 4.02
C THR A 20 42.01 -13.88 2.52
N LEU A 21 42.01 -15.15 2.08
CA LEU A 21 41.99 -15.48 0.64
C LEU A 21 40.73 -14.94 -0.05
N CYS A 22 39.55 -15.12 0.55
CA CYS A 22 38.30 -14.63 -0.04
C CYS A 22 38.22 -13.10 -0.17
N ARG A 23 39.07 -12.33 0.54
CA ARG A 23 39.08 -10.86 0.45
C ARG A 23 39.92 -10.31 -0.71
N GLN A 24 40.80 -11.10 -1.33
CA GLN A 24 41.64 -10.61 -2.43
C GLN A 24 40.99 -10.78 -3.82
N ASN A 25 40.23 -11.86 -4.06
CA ASN A 25 39.66 -12.13 -5.39
C ASN A 25 38.42 -11.29 -5.75
N VAL A 26 37.75 -10.65 -4.78
CA VAL A 26 36.52 -9.86 -5.02
C VAL A 26 36.83 -8.49 -5.68
N ARG A 27 38.08 -8.00 -5.63
CA ARG A 27 38.47 -6.66 -6.09
C ARG A 27 38.85 -6.53 -7.58
N ARG A 28 38.55 -7.51 -8.44
CA ARG A 28 39.04 -7.49 -9.84
C ARG A 28 38.08 -7.92 -10.96
N THR A 29 36.80 -8.18 -10.67
CA THR A 29 35.84 -8.66 -11.68
C THR A 29 34.52 -7.88 -11.64
N ALA A 30 34.54 -6.63 -12.11
CA ALA A 30 33.37 -5.75 -12.17
C ALA A 30 33.48 -4.70 -13.30
N LEU A 31 33.74 -5.16 -14.54
CA LEU A 31 33.70 -4.31 -15.74
C LEU A 31 33.08 -5.05 -16.93
N ASN A 32 32.36 -4.28 -17.75
CA ASN A 32 31.83 -4.55 -19.10
C ASN A 32 30.65 -5.53 -19.27
N ASN A 33 29.51 -4.91 -19.63
CA ASN A 33 28.50 -5.33 -20.60
C ASN A 33 27.63 -6.56 -20.33
N GLY A 34 26.36 -6.44 -20.71
CA GLY A 34 25.38 -7.53 -20.72
C GLY A 34 24.61 -7.60 -22.04
N ARG A 35 23.92 -8.73 -22.25
CA ARG A 35 22.85 -8.90 -23.23
C ARG A 35 21.92 -10.03 -22.78
N THR A 36 20.70 -9.97 -23.32
CA THR A 36 19.61 -10.98 -23.29
C THR A 36 20.00 -12.43 -22.98
N PRO A 37 19.35 -13.12 -22.02
CA PRO A 37 19.53 -14.55 -21.82
C PRO A 37 18.78 -15.35 -22.89
N ALA A 38 19.51 -16.22 -23.60
CA ALA A 38 18.94 -17.28 -24.42
C ALA A 38 19.85 -18.51 -24.33
N TYR A 39 19.24 -19.68 -24.12
CA TYR A 39 19.85 -21.00 -23.92
C TYR A 39 20.75 -21.19 -22.68
N VAL A 40 20.51 -22.31 -22.00
CA VAL A 40 21.36 -22.85 -20.93
C VAL A 40 22.51 -23.64 -21.58
N SER A 41 23.72 -23.51 -21.03
CA SER A 41 24.85 -24.37 -21.39
C SER A 41 25.50 -24.97 -20.12
N ALA A 42 26.18 -26.10 -20.29
CA ALA A 42 26.57 -26.99 -19.21
C ALA A 42 27.86 -26.59 -18.47
N ALA A 43 28.07 -27.24 -17.32
CA ALA A 43 29.10 -26.93 -16.33
C ALA A 43 30.55 -26.88 -16.84
N HIS A 44 31.28 -25.82 -16.46
CA HIS A 44 32.74 -25.87 -16.37
C HIS A 44 33.18 -26.34 -14.97
N MET A 45 33.59 -27.61 -14.87
CA MET A 45 34.24 -28.16 -13.67
C MET A 45 35.68 -27.66 -13.55
N SER A 46 36.06 -27.18 -12.36
CA SER A 46 37.41 -26.65 -12.10
C SER A 46 38.43 -27.76 -11.83
N SER A 47 39.45 -27.89 -12.68
CA SER A 47 40.51 -28.90 -12.60
C SER A 47 41.66 -28.50 -11.66
N GLY A 48 41.40 -28.52 -10.36
CA GLY A 48 42.44 -28.40 -9.33
C GLY A 48 43.34 -29.67 -9.24
N PRO A 49 44.64 -29.54 -8.92
CA PRO A 49 45.56 -30.69 -8.84
C PRO A 49 45.23 -31.62 -7.67
N ALA A 50 45.47 -32.93 -7.87
CA ALA A 50 45.05 -33.97 -6.95
C ALA A 50 45.75 -33.91 -5.56
N GLY A 51 44.98 -33.56 -4.53
CA GLY A 51 45.43 -33.64 -3.14
C GLY A 51 45.63 -35.08 -2.67
N GLY A 52 46.74 -35.35 -1.98
CA GLY A 52 47.12 -36.71 -1.55
C GLY A 52 46.04 -37.41 -0.70
N GLY A 53 45.85 -38.72 -0.94
CA GLY A 53 44.67 -39.51 -0.56
C GLY A 53 44.29 -39.61 0.93
N ARG A 54 45.02 -38.95 1.83
CA ARG A 54 44.63 -38.80 3.25
C ARG A 54 43.62 -37.67 3.48
N ALA A 55 43.54 -36.70 2.57
CA ALA A 55 42.56 -35.60 2.65
C ALA A 55 41.13 -36.08 2.30
N ASN A 56 40.98 -36.87 1.24
CA ASN A 56 39.67 -37.30 0.75
C ASN A 56 38.91 -38.17 1.76
N GLN A 57 39.60 -39.03 2.52
CA GLN A 57 39.00 -39.81 3.62
C GLN A 57 38.43 -38.91 4.74
N MET A 58 39.09 -37.79 5.04
CA MET A 58 38.58 -36.80 6.01
C MET A 58 37.32 -36.10 5.49
N TYR A 59 37.25 -35.77 4.20
CA TYR A 59 36.04 -35.21 3.58
C TYR A 59 34.88 -36.21 3.58
N VAL A 60 35.11 -37.47 3.19
CA VAL A 60 34.08 -38.52 3.21
C VAL A 60 33.54 -38.75 4.63
N LEU A 61 34.40 -38.75 5.65
CA LEU A 61 33.97 -38.85 7.05
C LEU A 61 33.17 -37.64 7.53
N LEU A 62 33.54 -36.42 7.13
CA LEU A 62 32.78 -35.21 7.48
C LEU A 62 31.42 -35.15 6.80
N VAL A 63 31.34 -35.47 5.51
CA VAL A 63 30.08 -35.53 4.76
C VAL A 63 29.18 -36.64 5.31
N GLY A 64 29.72 -37.84 5.55
CA GLY A 64 28.97 -38.94 6.17
C GLY A 64 28.42 -38.58 7.55
N ALA A 65 29.23 -37.93 8.40
CA ALA A 65 28.78 -37.45 9.71
C ALA A 65 27.69 -36.35 9.61
N ALA A 66 27.79 -35.45 8.62
CA ALA A 66 26.78 -34.43 8.36
C ALA A 66 25.46 -35.03 7.86
N CYS A 67 25.50 -35.99 6.93
CA CYS A 67 24.31 -36.71 6.45
C CYS A 67 23.62 -37.50 7.57
N VAL A 68 24.37 -38.21 8.42
CA VAL A 68 23.82 -38.91 9.59
C VAL A 68 23.25 -37.92 10.61
N GLY A 69 23.92 -36.79 10.85
CA GLY A 69 23.40 -35.72 11.71
C GLY A 69 22.07 -35.14 11.20
N GLY A 70 21.98 -34.88 9.89
CA GLY A 70 20.75 -34.44 9.22
C GLY A 70 19.62 -35.47 9.34
N GLY A 71 19.89 -36.75 9.08
CA GLY A 71 18.90 -37.82 9.22
C GLY A 71 18.40 -38.04 10.65
N VAL A 72 19.28 -37.89 11.66
CA VAL A 72 18.89 -37.93 13.08
C VAL A 72 18.08 -36.69 13.47
N TYR A 73 18.36 -35.53 12.89
CA TYR A 73 17.57 -34.31 13.09
C TYR A 73 16.16 -34.45 12.49
N THR A 74 16.03 -34.81 11.21
CA THR A 74 14.72 -34.98 10.56
C THR A 74 13.88 -36.07 11.21
N TYR A 75 14.48 -37.22 11.57
CA TYR A 75 13.78 -38.28 12.31
C TYR A 75 13.26 -37.78 13.67
N ARG A 76 14.02 -36.96 14.40
CA ARG A 76 13.58 -36.37 15.68
C ARG A 76 12.46 -35.35 15.50
N THR A 77 12.54 -34.49 14.47
CA THR A 77 11.50 -33.51 14.15
C THR A 77 10.19 -34.22 13.79
N VAL A 78 10.21 -35.12 12.79
CA VAL A 78 9.02 -35.90 12.38
C VAL A 78 8.42 -36.68 13.54
N LYS A 79 9.23 -37.28 14.42
CA LYS A 79 8.72 -37.98 15.61
C LYS A 79 8.10 -37.02 16.63
N GLY A 80 8.72 -35.88 16.91
CA GLY A 80 8.19 -34.86 17.83
C GLY A 80 6.93 -34.15 17.30
N ASP A 81 6.79 -34.05 15.99
CA ASP A 81 5.58 -33.52 15.34
C ASP A 81 4.45 -34.55 15.34
N GLY A 82 4.76 -35.83 15.12
CA GLY A 82 3.81 -36.93 15.30
C GLY A 82 3.28 -37.05 16.73
N GLN A 83 4.11 -36.82 17.75
CA GLN A 83 3.66 -36.75 19.15
C GLN A 83 2.74 -35.56 19.39
N ARG A 84 3.11 -34.35 18.96
CA ARG A 84 2.27 -33.15 19.10
C ARG A 84 0.97 -33.20 18.28
N TYR A 85 0.93 -34.00 17.21
CA TYR A 85 -0.30 -34.30 16.49
C TYR A 85 -1.23 -35.19 17.32
N GLN A 86 -0.72 -36.28 17.89
CA GLN A 86 -1.53 -37.16 18.76
C GLN A 86 -2.03 -36.42 20.00
N GLU A 87 -1.19 -35.65 20.69
CA GLU A 87 -1.58 -34.82 21.84
C GLU A 87 -2.76 -33.88 21.51
N ARG A 88 -2.78 -33.29 20.30
CA ARG A 88 -3.88 -32.43 19.82
C ARG A 88 -5.14 -33.22 19.47
N ILE A 89 -5.02 -34.40 18.87
CA ILE A 89 -6.17 -35.27 18.56
C ILE A 89 -6.81 -35.80 19.85
N GLU A 90 -6.00 -36.20 20.83
CA GLU A 90 -6.46 -36.57 22.18
C GLU A 90 -7.16 -35.37 22.85
N GLU A 91 -6.57 -34.18 22.84
CA GLU A 91 -7.19 -32.96 23.39
C GLU A 91 -8.55 -32.66 22.73
N ILE A 92 -8.63 -32.69 21.39
CA ILE A 92 -9.88 -32.50 20.64
C ILE A 92 -10.93 -33.56 21.02
N SER A 93 -10.54 -34.84 21.11
CA SER A 93 -11.44 -35.94 21.45
C SER A 93 -11.96 -35.90 22.90
N SER A 94 -11.22 -35.26 23.80
CA SER A 94 -11.53 -35.15 25.23
C SER A 94 -12.57 -34.08 25.58
N ARG A 95 -12.92 -33.20 24.64
CA ARG A 95 -13.83 -32.07 24.88
C ARG A 95 -15.30 -32.54 24.93
N PRO A 96 -16.01 -32.41 26.06
CA PRO A 96 -17.41 -32.82 26.13
C PRO A 96 -18.29 -31.90 25.29
N ASN A 97 -19.05 -32.48 24.35
CA ASN A 97 -19.95 -31.75 23.48
C ASN A 97 -21.03 -31.01 24.29
N LYS A 98 -21.07 -29.68 24.18
CA LYS A 98 -22.11 -28.85 24.79
C LYS A 98 -23.18 -28.56 23.75
N THR A 99 -24.36 -29.15 23.93
CA THR A 99 -25.46 -29.19 22.95
C THR A 99 -25.82 -27.81 22.41
N GLN A 100 -25.81 -27.67 21.09
CA GLN A 100 -26.43 -26.55 20.37
C GLN A 100 -27.68 -27.09 19.65
N ALA A 101 -28.83 -26.47 19.87
CA ALA A 101 -30.11 -26.97 19.38
C ALA A 101 -30.35 -26.55 17.93
N SER A 102 -30.88 -27.49 17.12
CA SER A 102 -31.37 -27.23 15.76
C SER A 102 -32.78 -27.80 15.60
N TYR A 103 -33.71 -26.97 15.16
CA TYR A 103 -35.07 -27.39 14.81
C TYR A 103 -35.05 -28.15 13.47
N ILE A 104 -35.57 -29.38 13.45
CA ILE A 104 -36.09 -30.04 12.24
C ILE A 104 -37.40 -30.72 12.61
N GLN A 105 -38.44 -30.54 11.80
CA GLN A 105 -39.72 -31.23 11.94
C GLN A 105 -39.70 -32.55 11.15
N THR A 106 -40.14 -33.64 11.78
CA THR A 106 -40.65 -34.85 11.10
C THR A 106 -41.77 -35.46 11.94
N GLU A 107 -42.80 -35.99 11.29
CA GLU A 107 -44.04 -36.44 11.92
C GLU A 107 -43.90 -37.78 12.68
N PRO A 108 -44.75 -38.05 13.70
CA PRO A 108 -44.70 -39.29 14.47
C PRO A 108 -45.58 -40.40 13.86
N PRO A 109 -45.12 -41.67 13.81
CA PRO A 109 -46.01 -42.82 13.75
C PRO A 109 -46.71 -43.06 15.10
N ALA A 110 -47.86 -43.73 15.10
CA ALA A 110 -48.79 -43.78 16.23
C ALA A 110 -48.85 -45.16 16.94
N VAL A 111 -49.80 -45.28 17.89
CA VAL A 111 -50.22 -46.50 18.62
C VAL A 111 -49.23 -46.88 19.75
N GLU A 112 -49.62 -47.30 20.97
CA GLU A 112 -50.90 -47.81 21.50
C GLU A 112 -51.31 -47.14 22.84
N ALA A 113 -52.51 -47.44 23.38
CA ALA A 113 -53.14 -46.68 24.47
C ALA A 113 -53.73 -47.52 25.62
N THR A 114 -53.68 -46.96 26.85
CA THR A 114 -54.58 -47.12 28.03
C THR A 114 -53.99 -46.26 29.17
N GLU A 115 -54.70 -45.76 30.20
CA GLU A 115 -56.10 -45.96 30.63
C GLU A 115 -56.75 -44.61 31.06
N THR A 116 -57.91 -44.61 31.71
CA THR A 116 -58.94 -43.53 31.59
C THR A 116 -59.26 -42.76 32.89
N GLU A 117 -60.11 -41.72 32.77
CA GLU A 117 -60.84 -40.93 33.81
C GLU A 117 -60.08 -39.78 34.51
N ALA A 118 -60.67 -38.60 34.76
CA ALA A 118 -61.93 -38.00 34.25
C ALA A 118 -61.91 -36.45 34.39
N VAL A 119 -62.74 -35.76 33.60
CA VAL A 119 -63.00 -34.29 33.66
C VAL A 119 -64.27 -34.01 34.49
N PRO A 120 -64.52 -32.78 35.01
CA PRO A 120 -65.17 -31.74 34.20
C PRO A 120 -64.73 -30.29 34.46
N GLU A 121 -64.88 -29.44 33.43
CA GLU A 121 -64.93 -27.96 33.55
C GLU A 121 -66.35 -27.49 33.93
N PRO A 122 -66.55 -26.18 34.21
CA PRO A 122 -67.25 -25.37 33.19
C PRO A 122 -66.81 -23.88 33.07
N GLU A 123 -67.14 -23.28 31.91
CA GLU A 123 -67.14 -21.83 31.61
C GLU A 123 -68.51 -21.17 32.02
N PRO A 124 -68.93 -19.95 31.57
CA PRO A 124 -68.24 -18.71 31.12
C PRO A 124 -68.84 -17.39 31.77
N GLU A 125 -68.52 -16.22 31.16
CA GLU A 125 -69.26 -14.91 31.15
C GLU A 125 -69.15 -13.82 32.26
N ALA A 126 -68.40 -12.76 31.92
CA ALA A 126 -68.74 -11.32 31.83
C ALA A 126 -69.36 -10.43 32.97
N ALA A 127 -68.66 -9.30 33.23
CA ALA A 127 -69.16 -7.93 33.57
C ALA A 127 -69.78 -7.64 34.98
N PRO A 128 -69.95 -6.35 35.41
CA PRO A 128 -69.09 -5.15 35.29
C PRO A 128 -68.96 -4.28 36.60
N SER A 129 -68.22 -3.15 36.51
CA SER A 129 -68.40 -1.87 37.24
C SER A 129 -67.86 -1.63 38.68
N SER A 130 -66.93 -0.67 38.79
CA SER A 130 -66.79 0.43 39.81
C SER A 130 -67.04 0.21 41.33
N GLY A 131 -66.05 0.59 42.17
CA GLY A 131 -66.28 0.96 43.58
C GLY A 131 -65.02 1.26 44.43
N GLU A 132 -64.94 2.47 45.01
CA GLU A 132 -64.13 2.83 46.20
C GLU A 132 -65.03 2.77 47.47
N PRO A 133 -64.56 2.96 48.74
CA PRO A 133 -63.20 3.23 49.26
C PRO A 133 -62.77 2.35 50.48
N SER A 134 -61.64 2.70 51.11
CA SER A 134 -61.12 2.31 52.46
C SER A 134 -62.04 2.78 53.62
N PRO A 135 -61.74 2.65 54.97
CA PRO A 135 -60.51 2.29 55.74
C PRO A 135 -60.86 1.21 56.85
N PRO A 136 -60.39 1.16 58.14
CA PRO A 136 -59.29 1.83 58.89
C PRO A 136 -58.48 0.96 59.92
N ALA A 137 -57.53 1.63 60.61
CA ALA A 137 -57.07 1.43 62.02
C ALA A 137 -56.22 0.20 62.44
N ALA A 138 -55.31 0.27 63.43
CA ALA A 138 -54.57 1.40 64.06
C ALA A 138 -53.48 0.86 65.04
N ASP A 139 -52.41 1.64 65.34
CA ASP A 139 -51.90 1.93 66.71
C ASP A 139 -50.67 2.89 66.71
N VAL A 140 -50.23 3.34 67.90
CA VAL A 140 -49.50 4.62 68.19
C VAL A 140 -48.41 4.37 69.28
N GLU A 141 -47.20 4.98 69.36
CA GLU A 141 -46.73 6.37 69.68
C GLU A 141 -45.17 6.42 69.43
N ALA A 142 -44.29 7.43 69.62
CA ALA A 142 -44.36 8.78 70.24
C ALA A 142 -43.26 9.79 69.76
N VAL A 143 -43.71 11.02 69.46
CA VAL A 143 -43.28 12.38 69.91
C VAL A 143 -41.78 12.85 69.95
N ILE A 144 -41.59 14.14 69.62
CA ILE A 144 -40.35 14.94 69.42
C ILE A 144 -40.10 15.93 70.59
N PRO A 145 -38.99 16.71 70.68
CA PRO A 145 -38.79 18.03 70.00
C PRO A 145 -37.29 18.29 69.59
N THR A 146 -36.76 19.46 69.17
CA THR A 146 -37.18 20.89 69.14
C THR A 146 -36.42 21.68 68.02
N GLU A 147 -36.74 22.96 67.80
CA GLU A 147 -35.96 23.93 66.98
C GLU A 147 -35.05 24.86 67.83
N THR A 148 -33.98 25.45 67.26
CA THR A 148 -33.88 26.91 66.95
C THR A 148 -32.49 27.40 66.48
N THR A 149 -32.51 28.26 65.44
CA THR A 149 -31.70 29.47 65.12
C THR A 149 -30.30 29.71 65.74
N GLU A 150 -29.26 29.83 64.90
CA GLU A 150 -28.45 31.07 64.68
C GLU A 150 -27.45 30.92 63.50
N ALA A 151 -26.73 32.00 63.12
CA ALA A 151 -26.00 32.13 61.85
C ALA A 151 -24.45 32.24 61.98
N PRO A 152 -23.68 32.05 60.88
CA PRO A 152 -22.30 32.52 60.74
C PRO A 152 -22.21 33.89 60.00
N PRO A 153 -21.14 34.69 60.20
CA PRO A 153 -21.04 36.07 59.70
C PRO A 153 -20.42 36.24 58.29
N GLU A 154 -20.45 37.49 57.82
CA GLU A 154 -20.19 37.95 56.43
C GLU A 154 -18.74 38.39 56.11
N THR A 155 -18.57 38.95 54.90
CA THR A 155 -17.43 39.74 54.35
C THR A 155 -16.21 38.97 53.82
N SER A 156 -15.60 39.31 52.67
CA SER A 156 -16.02 40.07 51.45
C SER A 156 -15.01 39.69 50.31
N GLU A 157 -15.16 39.98 49.01
CA GLU A 157 -16.04 40.90 48.26
C GLU A 157 -16.09 40.52 46.74
N ALA A 158 -17.26 40.64 46.08
CA ALA A 158 -17.53 40.85 44.63
C ALA A 158 -16.90 39.89 43.54
N PRO A 159 -17.63 39.51 42.46
CA PRO A 159 -18.41 40.41 41.59
C PRO A 159 -19.86 39.98 41.20
N PRO A 160 -20.67 40.89 40.61
CA PRO A 160 -22.08 40.69 40.16
C PRO A 160 -22.22 40.37 38.64
N ALA A 161 -23.36 39.96 38.04
CA ALA A 161 -24.66 39.46 38.54
C ALA A 161 -25.47 38.77 37.39
N GLU A 162 -26.65 38.20 37.70
CA GLU A 162 -27.57 37.43 36.83
C GLU A 162 -28.67 38.31 36.16
N GLU A 163 -29.73 37.83 35.47
CA GLU A 163 -30.92 37.07 35.96
C GLU A 163 -31.68 36.25 34.85
N PRO A 164 -32.66 35.37 35.18
CA PRO A 164 -33.20 34.35 34.25
C PRO A 164 -34.76 34.21 34.07
N VAL A 165 -35.17 33.70 32.89
CA VAL A 165 -36.27 32.73 32.56
C VAL A 165 -37.76 32.95 33.02
N VAL A 166 -38.73 32.78 32.08
CA VAL A 166 -40.01 31.98 32.17
C VAL A 166 -40.83 32.02 30.84
N GLU A 167 -41.78 31.09 30.67
CA GLU A 167 -42.63 30.75 29.47
C GLU A 167 -43.76 31.79 29.18
N VAL A 168 -44.65 31.77 28.15
CA VAL A 168 -45.44 30.70 27.44
C VAL A 168 -45.89 31.17 25.98
N PRO A 169 -46.82 30.55 25.18
CA PRO A 169 -46.87 30.64 23.69
C PRO A 169 -48.19 31.31 23.10
N PRO A 170 -48.83 30.87 21.97
CA PRO A 170 -48.49 30.99 20.52
C PRO A 170 -49.57 31.64 19.59
N GLU A 171 -49.24 32.05 18.34
CA GLU A 171 -50.22 32.12 17.20
C GLU A 171 -49.57 32.19 15.77
N GLU A 172 -50.37 32.42 14.71
CA GLU A 172 -50.12 32.16 13.27
C GLU A 172 -49.45 33.29 12.43
N ALA A 173 -49.37 33.11 11.10
CA ALA A 173 -48.47 33.78 10.15
C ALA A 173 -49.07 34.94 9.30
N ALA A 174 -48.19 35.75 8.68
CA ALA A 174 -48.50 36.73 7.63
C ALA A 174 -47.29 36.98 6.68
N GLU A 175 -47.53 37.67 5.55
CA GLU A 175 -46.64 37.74 4.37
C GLU A 175 -45.63 38.92 4.35
N PRO A 176 -44.56 38.85 3.51
CA PRO A 176 -43.82 40.00 2.99
C PRO A 176 -44.36 40.48 1.61
N PRO A 177 -44.13 41.75 1.19
CA PRO A 177 -44.96 42.44 0.19
C PRO A 177 -44.50 42.39 -1.28
N ALA A 178 -45.39 42.84 -2.18
CA ALA A 178 -45.26 42.82 -3.64
C ALA A 178 -44.61 44.08 -4.29
N ALA A 179 -44.48 44.03 -5.62
CA ALA A 179 -43.71 44.94 -6.47
C ALA A 179 -44.38 46.30 -6.80
N PRO A 180 -43.62 47.30 -7.31
CA PRO A 180 -44.16 48.47 -7.98
C PRO A 180 -44.50 48.19 -9.46
N VAL A 181 -45.57 48.81 -9.96
CA VAL A 181 -45.98 48.85 -11.38
C VAL A 181 -46.01 50.31 -11.83
N VAL A 182 -45.68 50.57 -13.10
CA VAL A 182 -45.92 51.85 -13.81
C VAL A 182 -46.51 51.53 -15.19
N GLU A 183 -47.30 52.45 -15.74
CA GLU A 183 -48.44 52.19 -16.63
C GLU A 183 -48.12 52.17 -18.14
N GLU A 184 -49.13 51.75 -18.92
CA GLU A 184 -49.26 51.82 -20.39
C GLU A 184 -49.43 53.29 -20.87
N GLU A 185 -49.53 53.71 -22.14
CA GLU A 185 -49.68 53.16 -23.52
C GLU A 185 -49.26 54.33 -24.48
N PRO A 186 -49.60 54.45 -25.79
CA PRO A 186 -49.75 53.50 -26.91
C PRO A 186 -48.90 53.86 -28.16
N SER A 187 -48.95 53.04 -29.23
CA SER A 187 -49.26 53.47 -30.63
C SER A 187 -48.73 52.53 -31.74
N ALA A 188 -49.60 51.62 -32.19
CA ALA A 188 -49.72 51.01 -33.51
C ALA A 188 -48.65 51.20 -34.63
N ALA A 189 -48.17 50.08 -35.19
CA ALA A 189 -48.16 49.82 -36.64
C ALA A 189 -47.94 48.32 -37.00
N GLU A 190 -48.97 47.66 -37.54
CA GLU A 190 -48.89 46.45 -38.39
C GLU A 190 -49.43 46.81 -39.80
N PRO A 191 -49.46 45.92 -40.82
CA PRO A 191 -48.83 44.60 -40.99
C PRO A 191 -48.02 44.45 -42.30
N VAL A 192 -47.20 43.40 -42.41
CA VAL A 192 -47.05 42.60 -43.66
C VAL A 192 -46.93 41.12 -43.26
N VAL A 193 -47.57 40.23 -44.02
CA VAL A 193 -47.58 38.78 -43.80
C VAL A 193 -46.92 38.09 -44.99
N GLU A 194 -46.00 37.15 -44.74
CA GLU A 194 -45.76 36.02 -45.66
C GLU A 194 -45.21 34.80 -44.91
N ALA A 195 -45.33 33.62 -45.52
CA ALA A 195 -45.13 32.29 -44.90
C ALA A 195 -43.89 31.57 -45.47
N PRO A 196 -43.40 30.45 -44.87
CA PRO A 196 -42.09 29.90 -45.19
C PRO A 196 -42.06 28.98 -46.43
N PRO A 197 -40.89 28.83 -47.09
CA PRO A 197 -40.65 27.82 -48.13
C PRO A 197 -40.06 26.50 -47.58
N GLU A 198 -40.10 25.45 -48.42
CA GLU A 198 -39.64 24.08 -48.13
C GLU A 198 -38.19 23.80 -48.59
N GLU A 199 -37.65 22.67 -48.10
CA GLU A 199 -36.63 21.72 -48.62
C GLU A 199 -35.48 22.09 -49.62
N ALA A 200 -34.51 21.15 -49.68
CA ALA A 200 -33.36 20.99 -50.60
C ALA A 200 -32.05 21.73 -50.23
N ALA A 201 -30.85 21.13 -50.37
CA ALA A 201 -30.47 19.72 -50.59
C ALA A 201 -28.98 19.48 -50.22
N GLU A 202 -28.56 18.22 -50.06
CA GLU A 202 -27.18 17.82 -49.75
C GLU A 202 -26.24 17.79 -50.98
N PRO A 203 -24.91 17.91 -50.79
CA PRO A 203 -23.91 17.85 -51.87
C PRO A 203 -23.62 16.40 -52.35
N PRO A 204 -23.17 16.22 -53.61
CA PRO A 204 -23.09 14.90 -54.26
C PRO A 204 -21.83 14.08 -53.92
N ALA A 205 -21.98 12.74 -54.01
CA ALA A 205 -20.90 11.76 -53.82
C ALA A 205 -20.02 11.57 -55.08
N ALA A 206 -18.82 11.01 -54.87
CA ALA A 206 -17.91 10.56 -55.92
C ALA A 206 -18.19 9.09 -56.33
N PRO A 207 -17.82 8.65 -57.55
CA PRO A 207 -18.38 7.44 -58.15
C PRO A 207 -17.76 6.12 -57.65
N VAL A 208 -18.63 5.12 -57.49
CA VAL A 208 -18.28 3.69 -57.38
C VAL A 208 -18.34 3.07 -58.77
N VAL A 209 -17.48 2.07 -59.05
CA VAL A 209 -17.47 1.31 -60.30
C VAL A 209 -18.31 0.04 -60.14
N GLU A 210 -19.15 -0.26 -61.13
CA GLU A 210 -19.96 -1.48 -61.17
C GLU A 210 -19.14 -2.68 -61.72
N GLU A 211 -19.24 -3.84 -61.07
CA GLU A 211 -19.00 -5.16 -61.69
C GLU A 211 -20.18 -6.09 -61.40
N GLU A 212 -20.44 -7.03 -62.31
CA GLU A 212 -21.68 -7.82 -62.37
C GLU A 212 -21.73 -9.03 -61.40
N PRO A 213 -22.94 -9.54 -61.06
CA PRO A 213 -23.12 -10.51 -59.98
C PRO A 213 -22.78 -11.96 -60.37
N PHE A 214 -22.12 -12.68 -59.46
CA PHE A 214 -22.02 -14.15 -59.50
C PHE A 214 -22.97 -14.82 -58.50
N ALA A 215 -23.49 -15.99 -58.89
CA ALA A 215 -24.55 -16.72 -58.17
C ALA A 215 -24.05 -17.49 -56.93
N PRO A 216 -24.92 -17.75 -55.94
CA PRO A 216 -24.58 -18.55 -54.76
C PRO A 216 -24.44 -20.05 -55.11
N SER A 217 -23.57 -20.74 -54.37
CA SER A 217 -23.39 -22.20 -54.43
C SER A 217 -24.01 -22.91 -53.23
N GLU A 218 -24.47 -24.14 -53.44
CA GLU A 218 -25.23 -24.95 -52.47
C GLU A 218 -24.33 -25.69 -51.45
N PRO A 219 -24.85 -26.04 -50.25
CA PRO A 219 -24.16 -26.90 -49.30
C PRO A 219 -24.38 -28.41 -49.57
N PRO A 220 -23.41 -29.29 -49.26
CA PRO A 220 -23.63 -30.73 -49.20
C PRO A 220 -24.36 -31.17 -47.90
N PRO A 221 -25.08 -32.32 -47.90
CA PRO A 221 -25.99 -32.72 -46.81
C PRO A 221 -25.35 -33.61 -45.71
N ALA A 222 -26.16 -33.97 -44.70
CA ALA A 222 -25.75 -34.73 -43.51
C ALA A 222 -26.40 -36.13 -43.40
N GLU A 223 -25.68 -37.08 -42.80
CA GLU A 223 -26.11 -38.36 -42.21
C GLU A 223 -25.04 -38.81 -41.17
N LEU A 224 -25.27 -39.65 -40.15
CA LEU A 224 -26.42 -39.88 -39.24
C LEU A 224 -25.92 -40.72 -38.02
N THR A 225 -26.69 -40.75 -36.91
CA THR A 225 -26.67 -41.75 -35.80
C THR A 225 -25.36 -42.14 -35.06
N GLU A 226 -25.16 -41.56 -33.87
CA GLU A 226 -25.24 -42.18 -32.50
C GLU A 226 -24.50 -43.51 -32.07
N PRO A 227 -24.34 -43.78 -30.74
CA PRO A 227 -23.21 -44.53 -30.13
C PRO A 227 -23.66 -45.84 -29.39
N PRO A 228 -23.21 -46.27 -28.17
CA PRO A 228 -21.95 -46.10 -27.40
C PRO A 228 -21.34 -47.40 -26.76
N ALA A 229 -20.07 -47.34 -26.31
CA ALA A 229 -19.48 -48.05 -25.14
C ALA A 229 -18.03 -47.53 -24.92
N ALA A 230 -17.44 -47.27 -23.74
CA ALA A 230 -17.63 -47.61 -22.31
C ALA A 230 -16.75 -48.75 -21.75
N VAL A 231 -16.36 -48.61 -20.47
CA VAL A 231 -15.82 -49.61 -19.50
C VAL A 231 -14.27 -49.79 -19.37
N GLU A 232 -13.79 -49.41 -18.17
CA GLU A 232 -12.68 -49.91 -17.31
C GLU A 232 -11.17 -49.81 -17.63
N GLU A 233 -10.47 -49.21 -16.65
CA GLU A 233 -9.28 -49.67 -15.90
C GLU A 233 -8.18 -50.52 -16.57
N SER A 234 -6.92 -50.04 -16.49
CA SER A 234 -5.97 -50.53 -15.46
C SER A 234 -4.57 -49.90 -15.52
N GLU A 235 -4.09 -49.39 -14.39
CA GLU A 235 -2.66 -49.37 -14.01
C GLU A 235 -2.28 -50.78 -13.46
N PRO A 236 -0.99 -51.24 -13.36
CA PRO A 236 0.14 -50.43 -12.86
C PRO A 236 1.58 -50.82 -13.30
N THR A 237 2.57 -50.31 -12.54
CA THR A 237 3.92 -50.84 -12.28
C THR A 237 5.05 -50.74 -13.34
N ALA A 238 5.81 -49.64 -13.24
CA ALA A 238 7.20 -49.59 -12.70
C ALA A 238 8.40 -50.35 -13.36
N ALA A 239 9.57 -49.70 -13.19
CA ALA A 239 10.94 -50.25 -13.08
C ALA A 239 11.91 -50.34 -14.31
N ALA A 240 12.69 -49.26 -14.47
CA ALA A 240 14.17 -49.23 -14.39
C ALA A 240 15.11 -49.68 -15.56
N ALA A 241 15.99 -48.74 -15.96
CA ALA A 241 17.39 -48.87 -16.45
C ALA A 241 17.63 -49.58 -17.81
N ALA A 242 18.56 -49.18 -18.71
CA ALA A 242 19.93 -48.70 -18.52
C ALA A 242 20.59 -48.22 -19.86
N ALA A 243 21.81 -47.66 -19.76
CA ALA A 243 22.87 -47.55 -20.80
C ALA A 243 22.77 -46.50 -21.94
N GLU A 244 23.95 -46.01 -22.35
CA GLU A 244 24.24 -45.11 -23.48
C GLU A 244 24.44 -45.92 -24.80
N PRO A 245 24.61 -45.28 -25.99
CA PRO A 245 25.98 -44.93 -26.40
C PRO A 245 26.18 -43.70 -27.35
N ALA A 246 27.36 -43.07 -27.20
CA ALA A 246 28.27 -42.52 -28.23
C ALA A 246 27.82 -41.53 -29.35
N GLU A 247 28.65 -40.50 -29.55
CA GLU A 247 28.66 -39.57 -30.71
C GLU A 247 29.31 -40.15 -31.98
N PRO A 248 29.08 -39.51 -33.14
CA PRO A 248 30.18 -39.26 -34.10
C PRO A 248 30.31 -37.78 -34.54
N GLN A 249 31.50 -37.41 -35.03
CA GLN A 249 31.85 -36.06 -35.51
C GLN A 249 31.56 -35.85 -37.03
N PRO A 250 31.49 -34.59 -37.53
CA PRO A 250 31.19 -34.29 -38.94
C PRO A 250 32.43 -34.13 -39.85
N GLU A 251 32.23 -34.31 -41.17
CA GLU A 251 33.17 -33.93 -42.25
C GLU A 251 32.62 -32.75 -43.11
N ALA A 252 33.38 -32.28 -44.11
CA ALA A 252 33.27 -30.93 -44.71
C ALA A 252 33.08 -30.91 -46.27
N VAL A 253 33.64 -29.88 -46.96
CA VAL A 253 33.57 -29.53 -48.42
C VAL A 253 32.34 -28.65 -48.77
N ALA A 254 32.44 -27.34 -49.08
CA ALA A 254 33.05 -26.58 -50.21
C ALA A 254 32.17 -26.56 -51.50
N GLU A 255 32.20 -25.59 -52.44
CA GLU A 255 33.14 -24.48 -52.75
C GLU A 255 32.49 -23.36 -53.64
N SER A 256 33.22 -22.26 -53.90
CA SER A 256 33.12 -21.29 -55.03
C SER A 256 32.06 -20.16 -55.02
N ALA A 257 32.16 -19.10 -55.85
CA ALA A 257 33.18 -18.02 -55.94
C ALA A 257 32.88 -17.03 -57.10
N ALA A 258 32.95 -15.69 -56.88
CA ALA A 258 33.16 -14.66 -57.93
C ALA A 258 33.46 -13.24 -57.37
N GLU A 259 34.46 -12.56 -57.96
CA GLU A 259 34.82 -11.11 -57.93
C GLU A 259 35.16 -10.69 -59.40
N PRO A 260 35.56 -9.45 -59.82
CA PRO A 260 36.17 -8.27 -59.14
C PRO A 260 35.36 -6.94 -59.39
N VAL A 261 35.78 -5.65 -59.49
CA VAL A 261 37.03 -4.92 -59.89
C VAL A 261 37.23 -3.52 -59.23
N VAL A 262 38.37 -3.35 -58.55
CA VAL A 262 39.39 -2.26 -58.55
C VAL A 262 39.11 -0.85 -59.15
N GLU A 263 39.47 0.21 -58.39
CA GLU A 263 40.27 1.39 -58.85
C GLU A 263 41.00 2.12 -57.69
N ALA A 264 42.05 2.95 -57.95
CA ALA A 264 42.97 3.52 -56.93
C ALA A 264 43.67 4.87 -57.33
N PRO A 265 44.85 5.30 -56.79
CA PRO A 265 45.05 6.53 -55.97
C PRO A 265 45.82 7.70 -56.66
N PRO A 266 46.17 8.79 -55.94
CA PRO A 266 47.55 9.06 -55.43
C PRO A 266 47.58 9.52 -53.93
N GLU A 267 48.67 9.45 -53.12
CA GLU A 267 50.08 9.96 -53.17
C GLU A 267 50.22 11.50 -52.95
N GLU A 268 51.21 12.09 -52.22
CA GLU A 268 52.45 11.60 -51.55
C GLU A 268 52.95 12.56 -50.42
N ALA A 269 54.03 12.19 -49.69
CA ALA A 269 55.01 13.03 -48.92
C ALA A 269 54.62 13.71 -47.58
N ALA A 270 55.47 13.83 -46.53
CA ALA A 270 56.80 13.25 -46.22
C ALA A 270 57.16 13.29 -44.69
N GLU A 271 58.21 12.57 -44.30
CA GLU A 271 58.79 12.35 -42.94
C GLU A 271 60.13 13.15 -42.76
N PRO A 272 61.05 12.98 -41.74
CA PRO A 272 61.05 12.39 -40.37
C PRO A 272 61.67 13.40 -39.32
N PRO A 273 62.37 13.09 -38.18
CA PRO A 273 62.67 11.81 -37.48
C PRO A 273 62.62 11.74 -35.91
N ALA A 274 62.41 10.50 -35.42
CA ALA A 274 63.06 9.79 -34.29
C ALA A 274 63.39 10.44 -32.90
N ALA A 275 62.76 9.89 -31.84
CA ALA A 275 63.31 9.17 -30.65
C ALA A 275 64.51 9.71 -29.81
N PRO A 276 64.76 9.23 -28.55
CA PRO A 276 64.04 8.23 -27.73
C PRO A 276 63.58 8.76 -26.33
N VAL A 277 63.11 7.88 -25.45
CA VAL A 277 62.79 8.15 -24.02
C VAL A 277 63.85 7.53 -23.11
N VAL A 278 64.30 8.26 -22.07
CA VAL A 278 65.23 7.80 -21.02
C VAL A 278 64.80 8.36 -19.64
N GLU A 279 65.30 7.75 -18.56
CA GLU A 279 64.95 7.93 -17.14
C GLU A 279 65.38 9.27 -16.50
N GLU A 280 64.64 9.70 -15.46
CA GLU A 280 65.08 10.08 -14.09
C GLU A 280 63.87 10.72 -13.34
N ALA A 281 63.83 10.93 -12.02
CA ALA A 281 64.21 10.15 -10.82
C ALA A 281 63.67 10.91 -9.57
N GLU A 282 63.65 10.28 -8.38
CA GLU A 282 63.02 10.79 -7.13
C GLU A 282 63.54 12.14 -6.59
N PRO A 283 62.82 12.77 -5.62
CA PRO A 283 63.24 12.59 -4.22
C PRO A 283 62.11 12.25 -3.21
N SER A 284 62.48 11.98 -1.96
CA SER A 284 61.76 11.05 -1.06
C SER A 284 61.62 11.48 0.42
N ALA A 285 60.59 10.94 1.10
CA ALA A 285 60.46 10.70 2.56
C ALA A 285 60.47 11.90 3.56
N PRO A 286 59.94 11.71 4.79
CA PRO A 286 60.81 11.39 5.95
C PRO A 286 60.20 10.37 6.97
N CYS A 287 60.86 10.16 8.11
CA CYS A 287 60.58 9.11 9.12
C CYS A 287 60.39 9.60 10.58
N GLU A 288 59.93 8.66 11.43
CA GLU A 288 59.80 8.59 12.91
C GLU A 288 61.15 8.44 13.69
N PRO A 289 61.26 8.26 15.06
CA PRO A 289 60.27 8.35 16.19
C PRO A 289 60.71 9.20 17.47
N PRO A 290 60.90 8.71 18.75
CA PRO A 290 60.20 9.16 20.00
C PRO A 290 61.18 9.52 21.20
N PRO A 291 60.96 9.35 22.55
CA PRO A 291 59.79 9.04 23.44
C PRO A 291 59.72 9.81 24.83
N ALA A 292 58.79 9.39 25.73
CA ALA A 292 58.81 9.44 27.24
C ALA A 292 58.55 10.80 27.98
N GLU A 293 58.09 10.92 29.27
CA GLU A 293 57.57 9.97 30.30
C GLU A 293 56.61 10.64 31.36
N LEU A 294 56.26 9.93 32.45
CA LEU A 294 55.20 10.13 33.49
C LEU A 294 55.39 11.26 34.53
N THR A 295 54.29 11.75 35.15
CA THR A 295 54.06 11.85 36.64
C THR A 295 52.64 12.39 37.03
N GLU A 296 52.27 12.36 38.33
CA GLU A 296 50.90 12.55 38.88
C GLU A 296 50.68 13.90 39.69
N PRO A 297 49.97 14.02 40.87
CA PRO A 297 48.97 15.09 41.13
C PRO A 297 49.38 16.00 42.36
N PRO A 298 48.53 16.61 43.25
CA PRO A 298 47.06 16.62 43.40
C PRO A 298 46.32 17.90 43.97
N ALA A 299 44.98 17.82 43.97
CA ALA A 299 44.01 18.24 45.01
C ALA A 299 43.83 19.71 45.51
N ALA A 300 42.64 20.26 45.15
CA ALA A 300 41.54 20.65 46.08
C ALA A 300 41.53 22.00 46.87
N VAL A 301 40.34 22.24 47.47
CA VAL A 301 39.94 23.21 48.52
C VAL A 301 39.39 24.59 48.07
N GLU A 302 38.08 24.78 48.32
CA GLU A 302 37.34 25.88 48.98
C GLU A 302 37.93 27.33 48.97
N SER A 303 37.15 28.43 48.94
CA SER A 303 35.87 28.65 49.65
C SER A 303 34.99 29.81 49.10
N GLU A 304 33.78 29.91 49.66
CA GLU A 304 32.88 31.09 49.75
C GLU A 304 33.54 32.32 50.47
N PRO A 305 32.92 33.54 50.61
CA PRO A 305 31.46 33.83 50.59
C PRO A 305 30.89 35.18 50.07
N ALA A 306 29.57 35.13 49.80
CA ALA A 306 28.49 36.07 50.16
C ALA A 306 28.57 37.61 49.97
N ALA A 307 27.58 38.10 49.20
CA ALA A 307 26.58 39.13 49.55
C ALA A 307 26.95 40.61 49.80
N ALA A 308 26.30 41.48 49.00
CA ALA A 308 25.61 42.69 49.49
C ALA A 308 24.49 43.08 48.49
N ALA A 309 23.42 43.72 48.96
CA ALA A 309 22.30 44.18 48.14
C ALA A 309 21.93 45.63 48.44
N ALA A 310 21.54 46.39 47.43
CA ALA A 310 20.88 47.70 47.52
C ALA A 310 20.14 47.99 46.20
N ALA A 311 19.03 48.74 46.24
CA ALA A 311 18.18 49.01 45.09
C ALA A 311 17.86 50.50 44.93
N ALA A 312 17.65 50.94 43.68
CA ALA A 312 17.03 52.21 43.29
C ALA A 312 16.47 52.10 41.86
N GLU A 313 15.42 52.87 41.56
CA GLU A 313 14.62 52.85 40.31
C GLU A 313 14.95 54.08 39.42
N PRO A 314 14.33 54.32 38.23
CA PRO A 314 13.46 53.47 37.40
C PRO A 314 13.89 53.38 35.89
N GLN A 315 13.01 52.80 35.08
CA GLN A 315 13.00 52.64 33.60
C GLN A 315 13.04 53.98 32.78
N PRO A 316 13.26 54.01 31.42
CA PRO A 316 12.82 52.98 30.45
C PRO A 316 13.72 52.58 29.24
N GLU A 317 13.29 51.47 28.64
CA GLU A 317 13.36 51.06 27.21
C GLU A 317 14.57 51.43 26.33
N ALA A 318 15.34 50.39 25.99
CA ALA A 318 15.94 50.23 24.66
C ALA A 318 15.85 48.75 24.25
N VAL A 319 15.27 48.45 23.08
CA VAL A 319 15.18 47.08 22.57
C VAL A 319 16.55 46.65 22.05
N ALA A 320 17.06 45.52 22.54
CA ALA A 320 18.29 44.90 22.08
C ALA A 320 18.05 43.41 21.78
N GLU A 321 18.46 42.97 20.60
CA GLU A 321 18.24 41.60 20.14
C GLU A 321 19.10 40.61 20.94
N SER A 322 18.45 39.56 21.46
CA SER A 322 19.09 38.32 21.87
C SER A 322 18.08 37.18 21.69
N GLY A 323 18.48 35.96 21.37
CA GLY A 323 19.84 35.51 21.10
C GLY A 323 19.91 34.00 21.24
N ASP A 324 20.04 33.30 20.11
CA ASP A 324 20.18 31.85 19.98
C ASP A 324 19.23 31.00 20.84
N SER A 325 18.04 30.69 20.30
CA SER A 325 17.08 29.78 20.94
C SER A 325 17.56 28.34 20.84
N ALA A 326 18.47 27.96 21.73
CA ALA A 326 18.91 26.58 21.91
C ALA A 326 17.69 25.68 22.17
N ALA A 327 17.33 24.86 21.18
CA ALA A 327 16.11 24.09 21.19
C ALA A 327 15.98 23.24 22.45
N ALA A 328 14.90 23.48 23.22
CA ALA A 328 14.66 22.75 24.46
C ALA A 328 14.60 21.24 24.18
N SER A 329 15.46 20.48 24.86
CA SER A 329 15.54 19.03 24.67
C SER A 329 14.24 18.36 25.13
N LEU A 330 13.40 17.98 24.16
CA LEU A 330 12.21 17.15 24.38
C LEU A 330 12.59 15.94 25.22
N LYS A 331 11.86 15.69 26.31
CA LYS A 331 12.18 14.62 27.28
C LYS A 331 11.57 13.31 26.80
N VAL A 332 12.15 12.78 25.73
CA VAL A 332 11.84 11.47 25.14
C VAL A 332 11.83 10.39 26.23
N PRO A 333 10.77 9.56 26.32
CA PRO A 333 10.67 8.52 27.33
C PRO A 333 11.66 7.39 27.05
N SER A 334 12.40 6.95 28.08
CA SER A 334 13.39 5.86 27.97
C SER A 334 12.78 4.46 27.84
N HIS A 335 11.46 4.35 27.99
CA HIS A 335 10.69 3.12 27.83
C HIS A 335 9.28 3.40 27.30
N ALA A 336 8.80 2.57 26.36
CA ALA A 336 7.42 2.58 25.87
C ALA A 336 6.89 1.14 25.76
N PRO A 337 5.84 0.74 26.49
CA PRO A 337 5.31 -0.63 26.46
C PRO A 337 4.92 -1.09 25.04
N TYR A 338 4.30 -0.19 24.27
CA TYR A 338 4.04 -0.39 22.84
C TYR A 338 4.77 0.68 22.01
N LEU A 339 5.76 0.25 21.22
CA LEU A 339 6.56 1.13 20.35
C LEU A 339 6.21 0.89 18.87
N LEU A 340 5.78 1.91 18.15
CA LEU A 340 5.41 1.83 16.73
C LEU A 340 6.38 2.68 15.90
N ILE A 341 7.09 2.06 14.97
CA ILE A 341 8.15 2.70 14.17
C ILE A 341 7.59 3.06 12.79
N GLY A 342 7.54 4.36 12.49
CA GLY A 342 6.93 4.97 11.30
C GLY A 342 5.55 5.57 11.62
N GLY A 343 5.27 6.79 11.17
CA GLY A 343 4.03 7.53 11.45
C GLY A 343 2.84 7.22 10.55
N GLY A 344 2.90 6.19 9.69
CA GLY A 344 1.89 5.94 8.67
C GLY A 344 0.59 5.25 9.14
N THR A 345 -0.31 5.02 8.19
CA THR A 345 -1.62 4.33 8.35
C THR A 345 -1.57 3.10 9.25
N ALA A 346 -0.56 2.24 9.08
CA ALA A 346 -0.45 0.99 9.85
C ALA A 346 -0.15 1.23 11.33
N SER A 347 0.68 2.22 11.68
CA SER A 347 0.90 2.61 13.08
C SER A 347 -0.33 3.27 13.69
N PHE A 348 -1.05 4.10 12.94
CA PHE A 348 -2.30 4.68 13.43
C PHE A 348 -3.35 3.60 13.73
N ALA A 349 -3.55 2.67 12.79
CA ALA A 349 -4.46 1.54 12.96
C ALA A 349 -4.06 0.63 14.12
N ALA A 350 -2.75 0.38 14.30
CA ALA A 350 -2.22 -0.37 15.44
C ALA A 350 -2.44 0.35 16.78
N ALA A 351 -2.12 1.65 16.88
CA ALA A 351 -2.32 2.45 18.08
C ALA A 351 -3.80 2.48 18.51
N ARG A 352 -4.71 2.69 17.55
CA ARG A 352 -6.16 2.62 17.77
C ARG A 352 -6.61 1.23 18.25
N SER A 353 -6.09 0.16 17.63
CA SER A 353 -6.39 -1.22 17.99
C SER A 353 -5.92 -1.59 19.41
N ILE A 354 -4.70 -1.17 19.76
CA ILE A 354 -4.12 -1.36 21.09
C ILE A 354 -4.96 -0.62 22.12
N ARG A 355 -5.23 0.68 21.94
CA ARG A 355 -6.05 1.50 22.88
C ARG A 355 -7.49 1.00 23.01
N ALA A 356 -8.06 0.40 21.98
CA ALA A 356 -9.41 -0.17 22.02
C ALA A 356 -9.49 -1.51 22.80
N ARG A 357 -8.38 -2.25 22.90
CA ARG A 357 -8.30 -3.55 23.61
C ARG A 357 -7.65 -3.44 24.99
N ASP A 358 -6.81 -2.43 25.18
CA ASP A 358 -6.13 -2.06 26.42
C ASP A 358 -6.31 -0.53 26.62
N PRO A 359 -7.41 -0.10 27.27
CA PRO A 359 -7.67 1.32 27.53
C PRO A 359 -6.66 2.01 28.45
N GLY A 360 -5.73 1.27 29.07
CA GLY A 360 -4.60 1.81 29.84
C GLY A 360 -3.30 1.89 29.04
N ALA A 361 -3.26 1.37 27.80
CA ALA A 361 -2.02 1.24 27.03
C ALA A 361 -1.29 2.57 26.81
N LYS A 362 0.04 2.52 26.96
CA LYS A 362 0.97 3.60 26.65
C LYS A 362 1.68 3.29 25.34
N VAL A 363 1.30 4.01 24.28
CA VAL A 363 1.77 3.80 22.91
C VAL A 363 2.63 4.99 22.47
N LEU A 364 3.84 4.72 21.99
CA LEU A 364 4.71 5.70 21.34
C LEU A 364 4.80 5.42 19.85
N ILE A 365 4.41 6.39 19.02
CA ILE A 365 4.72 6.42 17.59
C ILE A 365 6.01 7.23 17.41
N VAL A 366 7.01 6.69 16.71
CA VAL A 366 8.23 7.41 16.32
C VAL A 366 8.25 7.57 14.80
N THR A 367 8.44 8.78 14.29
CA THR A 367 8.37 9.07 12.85
C THR A 367 9.43 10.08 12.38
N GLU A 368 10.04 9.81 11.23
CA GLU A 368 11.00 10.71 10.58
C GLU A 368 10.32 11.94 9.93
N GLU A 369 9.02 11.84 9.65
CA GLU A 369 8.22 12.96 9.11
C GLU A 369 7.90 13.99 10.21
N PRO A 370 7.73 15.29 9.88
CA PRO A 370 7.37 16.32 10.84
C PRO A 370 5.89 16.23 11.27
N ASP A 371 5.05 15.67 10.40
CA ASP A 371 3.60 15.60 10.52
C ASP A 371 3.10 14.46 11.42
N ALA A 372 1.94 14.68 12.04
CA ALA A 372 1.18 13.65 12.74
C ALA A 372 0.55 12.64 11.75
N PRO A 373 0.20 11.40 12.16
CA PRO A 373 -0.30 10.36 11.25
C PRO A 373 -1.47 10.79 10.34
N TYR A 374 -1.26 10.61 9.03
CA TYR A 374 -2.17 11.05 7.97
C TYR A 374 -2.35 9.99 6.86
N MET A 375 -3.42 10.11 6.08
CA MET A 375 -3.74 9.23 4.96
C MET A 375 -3.12 9.73 3.65
N ARG A 376 -2.38 8.89 2.94
CA ARG A 376 -1.70 9.28 1.68
C ARG A 376 -2.59 9.38 0.41
N PRO A 377 -3.72 8.66 0.24
CA PRO A 377 -4.47 8.69 -1.03
C PRO A 377 -4.91 10.07 -1.55
N PRO A 378 -5.30 11.06 -0.72
CA PRO A 378 -5.68 12.39 -1.19
C PRO A 378 -4.52 13.21 -1.80
N LEU A 379 -3.25 12.87 -1.50
CA LEU A 379 -2.08 13.61 -1.99
C LEU A 379 -1.96 13.62 -3.51
N SER A 380 -2.50 12.61 -4.20
CA SER A 380 -2.54 12.52 -5.68
C SER A 380 -3.95 12.73 -6.24
N LYS A 381 -4.93 13.08 -5.40
CA LYS A 381 -6.37 13.12 -5.72
C LYS A 381 -6.99 14.44 -5.24
N GLU A 382 -7.91 14.40 -4.27
CA GLU A 382 -8.82 15.50 -3.95
C GLU A 382 -8.13 16.83 -3.58
N LEU A 383 -6.91 16.78 -3.04
CA LEU A 383 -6.12 17.99 -2.72
C LEU A 383 -5.76 18.82 -3.98
N TRP A 384 -5.74 18.21 -5.17
CA TRP A 384 -5.51 18.90 -6.46
C TRP A 384 -6.79 19.42 -7.12
N PHE A 385 -7.96 19.03 -6.62
CA PHE A 385 -9.28 19.42 -7.15
C PHE A 385 -9.92 20.51 -6.26
N SER A 386 -9.08 21.38 -5.69
CA SER A 386 -9.48 22.46 -4.79
C SER A 386 -9.07 23.82 -5.35
N ASP A 387 -10.06 24.69 -5.59
CA ASP A 387 -9.85 26.09 -5.97
C ASP A 387 -9.41 26.96 -4.78
N ASP A 388 -9.48 26.43 -3.55
CA ASP A 388 -9.07 27.11 -2.32
C ASP A 388 -7.53 27.07 -2.18
N PRO A 389 -6.83 28.23 -2.22
CA PRO A 389 -5.37 28.26 -2.14
C PRO A 389 -4.84 27.84 -0.76
N SER A 390 -5.66 27.89 0.31
CA SER A 390 -5.27 27.47 1.67
C SER A 390 -5.25 25.95 1.86
N VAL A 391 -5.63 25.18 0.84
CA VAL A 391 -5.59 23.70 0.85
C VAL A 391 -4.20 23.14 1.18
N THR A 392 -3.13 23.85 0.79
CA THR A 392 -1.73 23.45 1.04
C THR A 392 -1.27 23.70 2.47
N GLU A 393 -1.90 24.65 3.17
CA GLU A 393 -1.61 24.99 4.57
C GLU A 393 -2.48 24.15 5.51
N THR A 394 -3.78 24.06 5.23
CA THR A 394 -4.78 23.39 6.06
C THR A 394 -4.78 21.87 5.91
N LEU A 395 -4.43 21.37 4.71
CA LEU A 395 -4.52 19.96 4.33
C LEU A 395 -5.92 19.35 4.60
N ARG A 396 -6.95 20.17 4.37
CA ARG A 396 -8.36 19.81 4.39
C ARG A 396 -8.87 19.84 2.95
N PHE A 397 -9.42 18.72 2.49
CA PHE A 397 -9.86 18.53 1.11
C PHE A 397 -11.36 18.31 1.05
N LYS A 398 -12.01 18.74 -0.04
CA LYS A 398 -13.39 18.37 -0.35
C LYS A 398 -13.36 17.02 -1.05
N GLN A 399 -14.01 16.02 -0.48
CA GLN A 399 -14.26 14.74 -1.16
C GLN A 399 -15.15 14.98 -2.39
N TRP A 400 -15.25 14.00 -3.30
CA TRP A 400 -16.05 14.14 -4.54
C TRP A 400 -17.53 14.52 -4.33
N ASN A 401 -18.09 14.26 -3.14
CA ASN A 401 -19.44 14.66 -2.72
C ASN A 401 -19.52 16.07 -2.09
N GLY A 402 -18.45 16.87 -2.20
CA GLY A 402 -18.32 18.22 -1.62
C GLY A 402 -18.01 18.28 -0.12
N LYS A 403 -18.08 17.16 0.63
CA LYS A 403 -17.85 17.15 2.08
C LYS A 403 -16.37 17.23 2.40
N GLU A 404 -16.01 18.19 3.24
CA GLU A 404 -14.65 18.40 3.73
C GLU A 404 -14.17 17.24 4.63
N ARG A 405 -12.92 16.82 4.45
CA ARG A 405 -12.20 15.84 5.29
C ARG A 405 -10.76 16.32 5.49
N SER A 406 -10.18 16.09 6.67
CA SER A 406 -8.75 16.35 6.90
C SER A 406 -7.90 15.16 6.46
N ILE A 407 -6.69 15.40 5.99
CA ILE A 407 -5.72 14.33 5.70
C ILE A 407 -5.29 13.57 6.97
N PHE A 408 -5.29 14.24 8.14
CA PHE A 408 -4.89 13.66 9.41
C PHE A 408 -5.95 12.69 9.95
N PHE A 409 -5.53 11.55 10.53
CA PHE A 409 -6.48 10.53 10.99
C PHE A 409 -7.30 10.92 12.22
N GLN A 410 -6.81 11.86 13.04
CA GLN A 410 -7.51 12.43 14.19
C GLN A 410 -6.94 13.83 14.53
N PRO A 411 -7.65 14.68 15.28
CA PRO A 411 -7.13 15.98 15.71
C PRO A 411 -5.83 15.86 16.55
N PRO A 412 -4.90 16.82 16.47
CA PRO A 412 -3.66 16.80 17.27
C PRO A 412 -3.91 16.68 18.78
N SER A 413 -5.00 17.27 19.29
CA SER A 413 -5.40 17.22 20.71
C SER A 413 -5.85 15.85 21.22
N PHE A 414 -5.93 14.82 20.36
CA PHE A 414 -6.20 13.44 20.76
C PHE A 414 -4.90 12.65 21.05
N TYR A 415 -3.73 13.27 20.86
CA TYR A 415 -2.44 12.73 21.25
C TYR A 415 -1.93 13.44 22.52
N ILE A 416 -1.19 12.72 23.36
CA ILE A 416 -0.45 13.30 24.49
C ILE A 416 1.01 13.55 24.10
N THR A 417 1.74 14.36 24.87
CA THR A 417 3.18 14.56 24.61
C THR A 417 3.99 13.29 24.89
N ALA A 418 5.20 13.20 24.33
CA ALA A 418 6.11 12.08 24.60
C ALA A 418 6.54 12.06 26.07
N GLU A 419 6.67 13.24 26.67
CA GLU A 419 6.96 13.49 28.07
C GLU A 419 5.89 12.90 29.01
N GLU A 420 4.62 13.19 28.73
CA GLU A 420 3.49 12.74 29.55
C GLU A 420 3.24 11.23 29.46
N LEU A 421 3.70 10.56 28.38
CA LEU A 421 3.41 9.14 28.13
C LEU A 421 3.75 8.23 29.33
N SER A 422 4.86 8.52 30.03
CA SER A 422 5.27 7.75 31.21
C SER A 422 4.34 7.93 32.41
N SER A 423 3.88 9.16 32.66
CA SER A 423 3.09 9.55 33.83
C SER A 423 1.57 9.48 33.62
N ALA A 424 1.08 9.45 32.37
CA ALA A 424 -0.35 9.43 32.04
C ALA A 424 -1.10 8.29 32.77
N GLU A 425 -2.09 8.64 33.57
CA GLU A 425 -2.87 7.70 34.40
C GLU A 425 -3.65 6.70 33.54
N ASN A 426 -4.44 7.22 32.60
CA ASN A 426 -5.25 6.43 31.67
C ASN A 426 -4.47 5.98 30.40
N GLY A 427 -3.13 6.07 30.43
CA GLY A 427 -2.27 5.89 29.27
C GLY A 427 -2.55 6.90 28.16
N GLY A 428 -2.21 6.55 26.91
CA GLY A 428 -2.44 7.40 25.74
C GLY A 428 -1.62 6.98 24.53
N VAL A 429 -1.69 7.79 23.48
CA VAL A 429 -0.84 7.70 22.29
C VAL A 429 -0.03 8.99 22.19
N ALA A 430 1.29 8.88 22.19
CA ALA A 430 2.20 9.98 21.91
C ALA A 430 2.85 9.81 20.52
N ILE A 431 3.24 10.92 19.90
CA ILE A 431 4.01 10.94 18.65
C ILE A 431 5.32 11.69 18.90
N LEU A 432 6.43 11.08 18.50
CA LEU A 432 7.74 11.70 18.40
C LEU A 432 8.04 11.91 16.91
N THR A 433 7.77 13.11 16.40
CA THR A 433 8.04 13.52 15.01
C THR A 433 9.50 13.97 14.83
N ASN A 434 9.95 14.11 13.58
CA ASN A 434 11.33 14.50 13.25
C ASN A 434 12.39 13.61 13.94
N ARG A 435 12.15 12.30 14.01
CA ARG A 435 13.08 11.30 14.58
C ARG A 435 13.07 10.00 13.79
N LYS A 436 14.19 9.70 13.13
CA LYS A 436 14.42 8.41 12.48
C LYS A 436 14.99 7.40 13.47
N VAL A 437 14.39 6.22 13.52
CA VAL A 437 15.03 5.06 14.19
C VAL A 437 16.14 4.54 13.29
N VAL A 438 17.38 4.51 13.77
CA VAL A 438 18.57 4.11 13.00
C VAL A 438 19.17 2.78 13.45
N HIS A 439 18.81 2.29 14.64
CA HIS A 439 19.23 0.99 15.15
C HIS A 439 18.13 0.33 15.97
N MET A 440 18.11 -1.01 15.98
CA MET A 440 17.25 -1.83 16.83
C MET A 440 18.05 -3.02 17.37
N ASP A 441 18.17 -3.11 18.70
CA ASP A 441 18.65 -4.30 19.39
C ASP A 441 17.44 -5.15 19.82
N VAL A 442 17.18 -6.19 19.02
CA VAL A 442 16.12 -7.19 19.22
C VAL A 442 16.35 -8.05 20.47
N ARG A 443 17.58 -8.11 21.01
CA ARG A 443 17.89 -8.89 22.22
C ARG A 443 17.80 -8.05 23.49
N GLY A 444 18.18 -6.78 23.40
CA GLY A 444 18.03 -5.79 24.47
C GLY A 444 16.64 -5.17 24.56
N ASN A 445 15.74 -5.47 23.59
CA ASN A 445 14.46 -4.79 23.39
C ASN A 445 14.60 -3.26 23.38
N LYS A 446 15.52 -2.76 22.54
CA LYS A 446 15.83 -1.33 22.42
C LYS A 446 15.85 -0.88 20.97
N ILE A 447 15.51 0.38 20.77
CA ILE A 447 15.86 1.15 19.57
C ILE A 447 16.84 2.26 19.92
N LYS A 448 17.50 2.79 18.89
CA LYS A 448 18.29 4.02 18.95
C LYS A 448 17.86 4.99 17.84
N LEU A 449 17.70 6.26 18.20
CA LEU A 449 17.36 7.35 17.30
C LEU A 449 18.59 7.94 16.62
N ASP A 450 18.35 8.80 15.64
CA ASP A 450 19.30 9.64 14.92
C ASP A 450 20.01 10.67 15.81
N ASP A 451 19.37 11.15 16.88
CA ASP A 451 19.98 12.00 17.92
C ASP A 451 20.69 11.21 19.05
N ASP A 452 21.08 9.97 18.76
CA ASP A 452 21.66 8.98 19.67
C ASP A 452 20.78 8.50 20.84
N THR A 453 19.55 9.01 21.03
CA THR A 453 18.65 8.60 22.14
C THR A 453 18.27 7.12 22.06
N GLU A 454 18.32 6.40 23.20
CA GLU A 454 17.83 5.03 23.32
C GLU A 454 16.42 4.97 23.94
N ILE A 455 15.53 4.17 23.34
CA ILE A 455 14.20 3.86 23.88
C ILE A 455 14.05 2.33 23.99
N SER A 456 13.66 1.84 25.17
CA SER A 456 13.33 0.42 25.38
C SER A 456 11.84 0.14 25.16
N TYR A 457 11.48 -1.10 24.84
CA TYR A 457 10.10 -1.49 24.58
C TYR A 457 9.74 -2.88 25.12
N ASP A 458 8.46 -3.14 25.41
CA ASP A 458 7.99 -4.51 25.62
C ASP A 458 7.65 -5.17 24.28
N LYS A 459 6.86 -4.45 23.46
CA LYS A 459 6.36 -4.91 22.15
C LYS A 459 6.56 -3.83 21.09
N CYS A 460 7.04 -4.21 19.92
CA CYS A 460 7.32 -3.29 18.82
C CYS A 460 6.54 -3.63 17.54
N LEU A 461 6.11 -2.60 16.81
CA LEU A 461 5.65 -2.69 15.42
C LEU A 461 6.63 -1.95 14.51
N ILE A 462 7.06 -2.61 13.43
CA ILE A 462 7.74 -1.98 12.31
C ILE A 462 6.68 -1.64 11.24
N ALA A 463 6.46 -0.36 11.00
CA ALA A 463 5.51 0.18 10.03
C ALA A 463 6.17 1.30 9.21
N THR A 464 7.45 1.10 8.88
CA THR A 464 8.34 2.04 8.15
C THR A 464 7.91 2.29 6.70
N GLY A 465 6.91 1.58 6.20
CA GLY A 465 6.37 1.74 4.85
C GLY A 465 7.42 1.46 3.77
N GLY A 466 7.67 2.45 2.93
CA GLY A 466 8.64 2.34 1.83
C GLY A 466 9.05 3.69 1.28
N VAL A 467 10.19 3.66 0.58
CA VAL A 467 10.85 4.78 -0.08
C VAL A 467 10.56 4.71 -1.58
N PRO A 468 10.23 5.82 -2.27
CA PRO A 468 10.07 5.85 -3.72
C PRO A 468 11.33 5.38 -4.45
N ARG A 469 11.14 4.62 -5.53
CA ARG A 469 12.21 4.28 -6.47
C ARG A 469 12.59 5.52 -7.27
N ASN A 470 13.86 5.90 -7.23
CA ASN A 470 14.44 6.83 -8.19
C ASN A 470 14.90 6.08 -9.46
N LEU A 471 15.13 6.81 -10.54
CA LEU A 471 15.71 6.28 -11.77
C LEU A 471 17.23 6.44 -11.73
N GLN A 472 17.98 5.36 -11.97
CA GLN A 472 19.45 5.38 -12.00
C GLN A 472 20.07 6.36 -13.02
N VAL A 473 19.28 6.81 -14.01
CA VAL A 473 19.69 7.86 -14.96
C VAL A 473 19.55 9.28 -14.40
N ILE A 474 18.72 9.48 -13.39
CA ILE A 474 18.58 10.74 -12.62
C ILE A 474 19.60 10.77 -11.48
N GLU A 475 19.75 9.67 -10.73
CA GLU A 475 20.78 9.53 -9.67
C GLU A 475 22.21 9.80 -10.16
N ARG A 476 22.46 9.57 -11.47
CA ARG A 476 23.76 9.79 -12.12
C ARG A 476 23.87 11.11 -12.87
N ALA A 477 22.80 11.90 -12.95
CA ALA A 477 22.76 13.17 -13.68
C ALA A 477 23.34 14.35 -12.87
N GLY A 478 23.46 14.21 -11.55
CA GLY A 478 24.02 15.22 -10.65
C GLY A 478 22.95 16.03 -9.89
N GLU A 479 23.41 16.82 -8.92
CA GLU A 479 22.57 17.48 -7.92
C GLU A 479 21.53 18.44 -8.54
N GLU A 480 21.89 19.16 -9.62
CA GLU A 480 21.00 20.11 -10.29
C GLU A 480 19.74 19.43 -10.89
N VAL A 481 19.92 18.24 -11.46
CA VAL A 481 18.80 17.44 -11.99
C VAL A 481 17.98 16.81 -10.86
N MET A 482 18.64 16.42 -9.76
CA MET A 482 17.95 15.90 -8.57
C MET A 482 17.12 16.98 -7.86
N GLN A 483 17.60 18.23 -7.78
CA GLN A 483 16.85 19.37 -7.22
C GLN A 483 15.59 19.70 -8.04
N LYS A 484 15.59 19.40 -9.34
CA LYS A 484 14.45 19.53 -10.24
C LYS A 484 13.69 18.19 -10.45
N THR A 485 13.78 17.26 -9.50
CA THR A 485 13.07 15.96 -9.53
C THR A 485 12.34 15.67 -8.21
N THR A 486 11.01 15.60 -8.24
CA THR A 486 10.19 15.17 -7.08
C THR A 486 9.96 13.65 -7.08
N LEU A 487 10.07 13.02 -5.91
CA LEU A 487 9.83 11.59 -5.67
C LEU A 487 8.53 11.40 -4.86
N PHE A 488 7.39 11.63 -5.50
CA PHE A 488 6.13 11.96 -4.84
C PHE A 488 5.61 10.92 -3.83
N ARG A 489 5.55 11.27 -2.53
CA ARG A 489 5.13 10.35 -1.45
C ARG A 489 4.52 10.98 -0.20
N LYS A 490 4.96 12.17 0.21
CA LYS A 490 4.67 12.83 1.49
C LYS A 490 3.90 14.15 1.31
N ILE A 491 3.54 14.80 2.42
CA ILE A 491 2.87 16.11 2.44
C ILE A 491 3.78 17.20 1.85
N GLU A 492 5.09 17.09 2.05
CA GLU A 492 6.11 18.00 1.49
C GLU A 492 6.14 17.91 -0.03
N ASP A 493 6.17 16.70 -0.62
CA ASP A 493 6.14 16.51 -2.07
C ASP A 493 4.88 17.13 -2.71
N PHE A 494 3.73 17.08 -2.02
CA PHE A 494 2.51 17.76 -2.45
C PHE A 494 2.66 19.28 -2.43
N LYS A 495 3.12 19.86 -1.32
CA LYS A 495 3.33 21.31 -1.17
C LYS A 495 4.36 21.84 -2.18
N GLU A 496 5.44 21.09 -2.43
CA GLU A 496 6.47 21.44 -3.40
C GLU A 496 5.99 21.31 -4.83
N LEU A 497 5.34 20.19 -5.21
CA LEU A 497 4.86 20.01 -6.58
C LEU A 497 3.71 20.95 -6.93
N ASP A 498 2.81 21.27 -5.97
CA ASP A 498 1.80 22.31 -6.15
C ASP A 498 2.45 23.68 -6.42
N LYS A 499 3.45 24.06 -5.61
CA LYS A 499 4.23 25.28 -5.85
C LYS A 499 4.91 25.26 -7.23
N VAL A 500 5.53 24.16 -7.64
CA VAL A 500 6.15 24.02 -8.97
C VAL A 500 5.09 24.21 -10.07
N SER A 501 3.93 23.55 -9.97
CA SER A 501 2.85 23.62 -10.98
C SER A 501 2.29 25.02 -11.25
N ARG A 502 2.45 25.95 -10.29
CA ARG A 502 2.04 27.36 -10.43
C ARG A 502 3.14 28.30 -10.96
N ASN A 503 4.39 27.81 -11.06
CA ASN A 503 5.58 28.65 -11.32
C ASN A 503 6.45 28.20 -12.52
N VAL A 504 6.28 26.98 -13.03
CA VAL A 504 7.01 26.48 -14.22
C VAL A 504 6.11 26.34 -15.44
N LYS A 505 6.69 26.06 -16.61
CA LYS A 505 5.97 25.93 -17.89
C LYS A 505 5.93 24.52 -18.46
N SER A 506 6.76 23.59 -17.99
CA SER A 506 6.65 22.17 -18.34
C SER A 506 7.01 21.26 -17.17
N ILE A 507 6.16 20.28 -16.87
CA ILE A 507 6.41 19.18 -15.93
C ILE A 507 6.35 17.84 -16.67
N THR A 508 7.37 17.00 -16.50
CA THR A 508 7.39 15.62 -17.01
C THR A 508 7.25 14.60 -15.90
N ILE A 509 6.16 13.85 -15.94
CA ILE A 509 5.95 12.66 -15.11
C ILE A 509 6.58 11.45 -15.81
N ILE A 510 7.53 10.77 -15.15
CA ILE A 510 8.12 9.53 -15.62
C ILE A 510 7.51 8.36 -14.82
N GLY A 511 6.67 7.57 -15.48
CA GLY A 511 5.98 6.42 -14.89
C GLY A 511 4.50 6.34 -15.28
N GLY A 512 4.12 5.23 -15.91
CA GLY A 512 2.74 4.96 -16.35
C GLY A 512 1.86 4.29 -15.29
N GLY A 513 2.32 4.14 -14.04
CA GLY A 513 1.53 3.51 -12.98
C GLY A 513 0.34 4.35 -12.52
N PHE A 514 -0.49 3.80 -11.62
CA PHE A 514 -1.66 4.50 -11.07
C PHE A 514 -1.29 5.88 -10.50
N LEU A 515 -0.32 5.97 -9.59
CA LEU A 515 0.13 7.25 -9.01
C LEU A 515 0.59 8.26 -10.07
N GLY A 516 1.36 7.82 -11.07
CA GLY A 516 1.82 8.71 -12.15
C GLY A 516 0.67 9.21 -13.03
N SER A 517 -0.38 8.40 -13.19
CA SER A 517 -1.56 8.73 -14.00
C SER A 517 -2.56 9.60 -13.23
N GLU A 518 -2.70 9.38 -11.92
CA GLU A 518 -3.43 10.27 -11.01
C GLU A 518 -2.82 11.67 -11.01
N LEU A 519 -1.50 11.77 -10.85
CA LEU A 519 -0.76 13.04 -10.95
C LEU A 519 -0.83 13.65 -12.35
N ALA A 520 -0.89 12.83 -13.42
CA ALA A 520 -1.08 13.32 -14.78
C ALA A 520 -2.45 13.98 -14.95
N CYS A 521 -3.54 13.35 -14.50
CA CYS A 521 -4.87 13.97 -14.52
C CYS A 521 -4.95 15.21 -13.61
N ALA A 522 -4.35 15.15 -12.41
CA ALA A 522 -4.36 16.24 -11.44
C ALA A 522 -3.61 17.49 -11.93
N LEU A 523 -2.43 17.33 -12.54
CA LEU A 523 -1.68 18.44 -13.16
C LEU A 523 -2.29 18.84 -14.51
N GLY A 524 -2.76 17.88 -15.30
CA GLY A 524 -3.40 18.10 -16.61
C GLY A 524 -4.62 19.02 -16.50
N ARG A 525 -5.49 18.78 -15.51
CA ARG A 525 -6.61 19.67 -15.17
C ARG A 525 -6.19 21.13 -15.00
N ARG A 526 -5.00 21.38 -14.42
CA ARG A 526 -4.46 22.71 -14.11
C ARG A 526 -3.62 23.31 -15.24
N SER A 527 -3.39 22.57 -16.33
CA SER A 527 -2.63 23.02 -17.51
C SER A 527 -3.19 24.32 -18.10
N SER A 528 -4.52 24.43 -18.16
CA SER A 528 -5.27 25.58 -18.68
C SER A 528 -5.36 26.75 -17.71
N GLU A 529 -5.16 26.52 -16.40
CA GLU A 529 -5.20 27.55 -15.35
C GLU A 529 -3.88 28.34 -15.29
N PHE A 530 -2.74 27.66 -15.45
CA PHE A 530 -1.40 28.25 -15.26
C PHE A 530 -0.56 28.36 -16.55
N ASP A 531 -1.12 27.93 -17.70
CA ASP A 531 -0.38 27.76 -18.96
C ASP A 531 0.85 26.86 -18.73
N LEU A 532 0.55 25.63 -18.29
CA LEU A 532 1.51 24.60 -17.88
C LEU A 532 1.40 23.40 -18.85
N GLU A 533 2.50 23.04 -19.50
CA GLU A 533 2.61 21.78 -20.22
C GLU A 533 2.79 20.61 -19.24
N VAL A 534 1.96 19.57 -19.37
CA VAL A 534 2.10 18.31 -18.62
C VAL A 534 2.42 17.20 -19.60
N ILE A 535 3.56 16.55 -19.40
CA ILE A 535 4.01 15.38 -20.16
C ILE A 535 3.95 14.17 -19.22
N GLN A 536 3.45 13.03 -19.70
CA GLN A 536 3.65 11.75 -19.02
C GLN A 536 4.34 10.78 -19.97
N MET A 537 5.45 10.19 -19.53
CA MET A 537 6.25 9.26 -20.32
C MET A 537 6.54 7.96 -19.58
N TYR A 538 6.58 6.85 -20.31
CA TYR A 538 6.78 5.52 -19.76
C TYR A 538 7.15 4.49 -20.84
N PRO A 539 7.84 3.38 -20.50
CA PRO A 539 8.27 2.37 -21.46
C PRO A 539 7.16 1.40 -21.90
N GLU A 540 6.00 1.38 -21.22
CA GLU A 540 4.82 0.63 -21.63
C GLU A 540 4.14 1.21 -22.88
N LYS A 541 3.26 0.42 -23.53
CA LYS A 541 2.39 0.89 -24.63
C LYS A 541 1.41 1.98 -24.18
N GLY A 542 0.88 1.85 -22.95
CA GLY A 542 -0.18 2.69 -22.40
C GLY A 542 -0.19 2.72 -20.87
N ASN A 543 -1.03 3.59 -20.31
CA ASN A 543 -1.20 3.77 -18.87
C ASN A 543 -1.57 2.45 -18.16
N MET A 544 -0.91 2.20 -17.03
CA MET A 544 -0.95 0.97 -16.23
C MET A 544 -0.70 -0.34 -17.00
N GLY A 545 -0.01 -0.33 -18.14
CA GLY A 545 0.19 -1.50 -19.02
C GLY A 545 0.94 -2.72 -18.42
N LYS A 546 1.48 -2.64 -17.20
CA LYS A 546 1.96 -3.81 -16.41
C LYS A 546 0.85 -4.54 -15.64
N VAL A 547 -0.32 -3.91 -15.51
CA VAL A 547 -1.44 -4.36 -14.70
C VAL A 547 -2.66 -4.55 -15.60
N LEU A 548 -3.05 -3.52 -16.36
CA LEU A 548 -4.20 -3.54 -17.25
C LEU A 548 -3.87 -4.23 -18.60
N PRO A 549 -4.78 -5.05 -19.15
CA PRO A 549 -4.71 -5.51 -20.54
C PRO A 549 -4.78 -4.36 -21.54
N GLU A 550 -4.31 -4.61 -22.76
CA GLU A 550 -4.11 -3.60 -23.80
C GLU A 550 -5.35 -2.73 -24.10
N TYR A 551 -6.56 -3.29 -24.14
CA TYR A 551 -7.79 -2.53 -24.35
C TYR A 551 -7.97 -1.42 -23.29
N LEU A 552 -8.01 -1.78 -22.01
CA LEU A 552 -8.28 -0.82 -20.94
C LEU A 552 -7.06 0.08 -20.70
N SER A 553 -5.83 -0.42 -20.87
CA SER A 553 -4.61 0.40 -20.82
C SER A 553 -4.63 1.52 -21.88
N ASN A 554 -5.05 1.21 -23.11
CA ASN A 554 -5.21 2.20 -24.18
C ASN A 554 -6.38 3.16 -23.88
N TRP A 555 -7.52 2.66 -23.40
CA TRP A 555 -8.64 3.51 -22.99
C TRP A 555 -8.24 4.53 -21.91
N THR A 556 -7.51 4.08 -20.88
CA THR A 556 -6.99 4.99 -19.84
C THR A 556 -5.99 6.00 -20.42
N THR A 557 -5.22 5.61 -21.43
CA THR A 557 -4.26 6.50 -22.11
C THR A 557 -4.99 7.63 -22.84
N GLU A 558 -6.09 7.34 -23.54
CA GLU A 558 -6.93 8.38 -24.16
C GLU A 558 -7.66 9.24 -23.12
N LYS A 559 -8.10 8.67 -21.98
CA LYS A 559 -8.63 9.45 -20.86
C LYS A 559 -7.59 10.43 -20.30
N VAL A 560 -6.34 10.01 -20.07
CA VAL A 560 -5.29 10.92 -19.57
C VAL A 560 -4.96 12.01 -20.60
N LYS A 561 -4.92 11.71 -21.91
CA LYS A 561 -4.81 12.71 -22.98
C LYS A 561 -5.95 13.73 -22.97
N SER A 562 -7.17 13.31 -22.64
CA SER A 562 -8.34 14.21 -22.59
C SER A 562 -8.26 15.28 -21.48
N GLU A 563 -7.40 15.07 -20.47
CA GLU A 563 -7.03 16.09 -19.46
C GLU A 563 -5.91 17.05 -19.96
N GLY A 564 -5.63 17.09 -21.27
CA GLY A 564 -4.59 17.94 -21.87
C GLY A 564 -3.16 17.40 -21.79
N VAL A 565 -2.95 16.21 -21.22
CA VAL A 565 -1.62 15.63 -21.00
C VAL A 565 -0.99 15.10 -22.30
N LYS A 566 0.27 15.44 -22.54
CA LYS A 566 1.08 14.90 -23.64
C LYS A 566 1.66 13.54 -23.26
N ILE A 567 1.04 12.46 -23.72
CA ILE A 567 1.54 11.10 -23.54
C ILE A 567 2.72 10.81 -24.49
N ILE A 568 3.79 10.24 -23.93
CA ILE A 568 4.93 9.69 -24.68
C ILE A 568 5.16 8.25 -24.23
N SER A 569 4.43 7.32 -24.84
CA SER A 569 4.59 5.87 -24.63
C SER A 569 5.84 5.29 -25.30
N GLU A 570 6.17 4.05 -24.92
CA GLU A 570 7.37 3.30 -25.32
C GLU A 570 8.70 4.08 -25.07
N ALA A 571 8.66 5.03 -24.13
CA ALA A 571 9.73 5.95 -23.80
C ALA A 571 10.74 5.33 -22.82
N LEU A 572 11.86 4.85 -23.36
CA LEU A 572 13.02 4.44 -22.57
C LEU A 572 13.98 5.63 -22.40
N VAL A 573 13.99 6.22 -21.20
CA VAL A 573 14.94 7.30 -20.84
C VAL A 573 16.38 6.78 -20.87
N LYS A 574 17.25 7.47 -21.62
CA LYS A 574 18.67 7.15 -21.80
C LYS A 574 19.56 7.97 -20.87
N SER A 575 19.25 9.27 -20.73
CA SER A 575 19.96 10.22 -19.87
C SER A 575 19.11 11.47 -19.64
N VAL A 576 19.30 12.13 -18.51
CA VAL A 576 18.78 13.48 -18.23
C VAL A 576 19.97 14.38 -17.96
N VAL A 577 19.92 15.63 -18.43
CA VAL A 577 20.88 16.69 -18.09
C VAL A 577 20.12 17.98 -17.82
N SER A 578 20.69 18.86 -16.98
CA SER A 578 20.25 20.27 -16.92
C SER A 578 21.11 21.10 -17.86
N LYS A 579 20.51 22.08 -18.52
CA LYS A 579 21.15 22.95 -19.50
C LYS A 579 20.31 24.19 -19.75
N ASP A 580 20.93 25.38 -19.73
CA ASP A 580 20.25 26.66 -19.93
C ASP A 580 19.04 26.83 -18.96
N ASP A 581 19.22 26.36 -17.72
CA ASP A 581 18.22 26.24 -16.63
C ASP A 581 17.03 25.29 -16.88
N GLN A 582 17.01 24.56 -18.00
CA GLN A 582 15.97 23.58 -18.35
C GLN A 582 16.50 22.13 -18.34
N LEU A 583 15.64 21.14 -18.08
CA LEU A 583 16.00 19.73 -18.16
C LEU A 583 15.82 19.20 -19.60
N GLU A 584 16.87 18.57 -20.15
CA GLU A 584 16.84 17.86 -21.43
C GLU A 584 16.86 16.34 -21.17
N ILE A 585 15.71 15.68 -21.40
CA ILE A 585 15.51 14.23 -21.26
C ILE A 585 15.72 13.57 -22.63
N GLN A 586 16.81 12.84 -22.80
CA GLN A 586 17.09 12.08 -24.02
C GLN A 586 16.47 10.68 -23.91
N LEU A 587 15.61 10.32 -24.86
CA LEU A 587 15.08 8.96 -25.03
C LEU A 587 16.01 8.11 -25.92
N LYS A 588 15.93 6.78 -25.74
CA LYS A 588 16.74 5.78 -26.43
C LYS A 588 16.50 5.71 -27.94
N ASP A 589 15.28 6.05 -28.37
CA ASP A 589 14.84 6.13 -29.77
C ASP A 589 15.35 7.39 -30.51
N GLY A 590 15.97 8.33 -29.79
CA GLY A 590 16.49 9.60 -30.33
C GLY A 590 15.60 10.81 -30.04
N ARG A 591 14.35 10.64 -29.61
CA ARG A 591 13.48 11.74 -29.17
C ARG A 591 14.13 12.49 -28.00
N LEU A 592 14.09 13.81 -28.05
CA LEU A 592 14.53 14.71 -26.97
C LEU A 592 13.29 15.41 -26.42
N VAL A 593 13.11 15.36 -25.10
CA VAL A 593 12.02 16.05 -24.40
C VAL A 593 12.63 17.12 -23.51
N LYS A 594 12.11 18.34 -23.59
CA LYS A 594 12.50 19.44 -22.70
C LYS A 594 11.42 19.65 -21.65
N THR A 595 11.82 19.94 -20.42
CA THR A 595 10.89 20.18 -19.32
C THR A 595 11.59 20.97 -18.22
N ASP A 596 10.84 21.61 -17.32
CA ASP A 596 11.45 22.43 -16.26
C ASP A 596 11.62 21.63 -14.97
N HIS A 597 10.75 20.64 -14.74
CA HIS A 597 10.76 19.78 -13.54
C HIS A 597 10.30 18.35 -13.87
N ILE A 598 10.83 17.36 -13.14
CA ILE A 598 10.48 15.94 -13.29
C ILE A 598 9.72 15.43 -12.05
N VAL A 599 8.77 14.53 -12.26
CA VAL A 599 8.16 13.71 -11.20
C VAL A 599 8.39 12.24 -11.52
N ALA A 600 9.12 11.50 -10.68
CA ALA A 600 9.34 10.07 -10.91
C ALA A 600 8.35 9.22 -10.10
N ALA A 601 7.48 8.50 -10.80
CA ALA A 601 6.40 7.67 -10.23
C ALA A 601 6.58 6.18 -10.60
N VAL A 602 7.79 5.64 -10.38
CA VAL A 602 8.23 4.32 -10.87
C VAL A 602 8.18 3.19 -9.80
N GLY A 603 7.35 3.38 -8.76
CA GLY A 603 7.07 2.41 -7.70
C GLY A 603 7.86 2.65 -6.41
N LEU A 604 7.76 1.71 -5.46
CA LEU A 604 8.30 1.81 -4.12
C LEU A 604 9.29 0.66 -3.83
N GLU A 605 10.27 0.90 -2.95
CA GLU A 605 10.97 -0.15 -2.20
C GLU A 605 10.54 -0.13 -0.72
N PRO A 606 10.30 -1.28 -0.08
CA PRO A 606 9.98 -1.31 1.35
C PRO A 606 11.17 -0.84 2.20
N ASN A 607 10.89 -0.02 3.22
CA ASN A 607 11.94 0.56 4.05
C ASN A 607 12.43 -0.46 5.09
N VAL A 608 13.47 -1.20 4.70
CA VAL A 608 14.08 -2.30 5.47
C VAL A 608 15.40 -1.93 6.14
N ASP A 609 15.73 -0.64 6.28
CA ASP A 609 17.00 -0.14 6.89
C ASP A 609 17.34 -0.87 8.20
N LEU A 610 16.34 -1.03 9.07
CA LEU A 610 16.47 -1.65 10.39
C LEU A 610 16.75 -3.16 10.37
N ALA A 611 16.47 -3.87 9.27
CA ALA A 611 16.67 -5.32 9.19
C ALA A 611 18.12 -5.73 9.48
N LYS A 612 19.07 -4.90 9.06
CA LYS A 612 20.51 -5.13 9.22
C LYS A 612 20.99 -5.02 10.67
N SER A 613 20.47 -4.06 11.44
CA SER A 613 20.76 -3.94 12.88
C SER A 613 20.00 -4.98 13.70
N ALA A 614 18.71 -5.15 13.38
CA ALA A 614 17.80 -6.04 14.11
C ALA A 614 18.05 -7.54 13.82
N GLY A 615 18.81 -7.87 12.78
CA GLY A 615 19.02 -9.24 12.32
C GLY A 615 17.71 -9.91 11.90
N LEU A 616 16.81 -9.15 11.25
CA LEU A 616 15.53 -9.64 10.74
C LEU A 616 15.66 -10.13 9.29
N GLU A 617 14.78 -11.04 8.89
CA GLU A 617 14.78 -11.62 7.54
C GLU A 617 13.98 -10.71 6.59
N VAL A 618 14.57 -10.42 5.43
CA VAL A 618 13.96 -9.68 4.33
C VAL A 618 13.78 -10.63 3.16
N ASP A 619 12.64 -10.59 2.50
CA ASP A 619 12.37 -11.42 1.32
C ASP A 619 13.15 -10.88 0.11
N SER A 620 13.92 -11.73 -0.58
CA SER A 620 14.77 -11.32 -1.71
C SER A 620 13.99 -11.03 -2.99
N ASP A 621 12.77 -11.58 -3.10
CA ASP A 621 12.07 -11.70 -4.37
C ASP A 621 10.94 -10.66 -4.47
N PHE A 622 10.28 -10.38 -3.34
CA PHE A 622 9.21 -9.37 -3.22
C PHE A 622 9.62 -8.13 -2.41
N GLY A 623 10.77 -8.17 -1.73
CA GLY A 623 11.19 -7.19 -0.75
C GLY A 623 10.37 -7.24 0.56
N GLY A 624 10.84 -6.52 1.57
CA GLY A 624 10.13 -6.33 2.84
C GLY A 624 10.43 -7.40 3.90
N PHE A 625 10.13 -7.08 5.15
CA PHE A 625 10.41 -7.99 6.28
C PHE A 625 9.49 -9.21 6.21
N ARG A 626 10.06 -10.40 6.34
CA ARG A 626 9.28 -11.65 6.38
C ARG A 626 8.62 -11.83 7.74
N VAL A 627 7.30 -12.01 7.72
CA VAL A 627 6.50 -12.28 8.92
C VAL A 627 5.83 -13.66 8.88
N ASN A 628 5.45 -14.19 10.04
CA ASN A 628 4.56 -15.34 10.13
C ASN A 628 3.08 -14.95 9.89
N ALA A 629 2.16 -15.90 10.03
CA ALA A 629 0.73 -15.66 9.85
C ALA A 629 0.14 -14.62 10.82
N GLU A 630 0.71 -14.46 12.02
CA GLU A 630 0.28 -13.48 13.04
C GLU A 630 0.95 -12.10 12.86
N LEU A 631 1.60 -11.86 11.70
CA LEU A 631 2.40 -10.68 11.37
C LEU A 631 3.66 -10.47 12.23
N GLN A 632 4.14 -11.50 12.94
CA GLN A 632 5.35 -11.45 13.75
C GLN A 632 6.60 -11.67 12.89
N ALA A 633 7.61 -10.81 13.05
CA ALA A 633 9.00 -11.09 12.68
C ALA A 633 9.78 -11.71 13.86
N ARG A 634 9.41 -11.39 15.11
CA ARG A 634 9.90 -12.00 16.36
C ARG A 634 8.76 -12.07 17.38
N SER A 635 8.97 -12.80 18.48
CA SER A 635 7.96 -13.01 19.56
C SER A 635 7.35 -11.75 20.16
N ASN A 636 8.02 -10.60 20.03
CA ASN A 636 7.52 -9.29 20.45
C ASN A 636 7.73 -8.19 19.39
N ILE A 637 7.93 -8.56 18.12
CA ILE A 637 8.13 -7.61 17.00
C ILE A 637 7.25 -8.02 15.83
N TRP A 638 6.31 -7.14 15.47
CA TRP A 638 5.40 -7.28 14.34
C TRP A 638 5.82 -6.37 13.18
N VAL A 639 5.29 -6.63 11.97
CA VAL A 639 5.45 -5.75 10.80
C VAL A 639 4.11 -5.58 10.08
N ALA A 640 3.77 -4.36 9.67
CA ALA A 640 2.51 -4.05 8.98
C ALA A 640 2.68 -2.98 7.88
N GLY A 641 1.69 -2.86 6.99
CA GLY A 641 1.73 -1.96 5.83
C GLY A 641 2.82 -2.33 4.82
N ASP A 642 3.20 -1.38 3.96
CA ASP A 642 4.03 -1.60 2.76
C ASP A 642 5.39 -2.29 3.02
N ALA A 643 5.88 -2.26 4.27
CA ALA A 643 7.12 -2.89 4.72
C ALA A 643 7.02 -4.42 4.93
N ALA A 644 5.82 -4.98 5.06
CA ALA A 644 5.59 -6.39 5.41
C ALA A 644 5.52 -7.30 4.18
N CYS A 645 6.42 -8.28 4.11
CA CYS A 645 6.27 -9.45 3.25
C CYS A 645 5.48 -10.53 4.01
N PHE A 646 4.16 -10.52 3.87
CA PHE A 646 3.26 -11.45 4.56
C PHE A 646 3.08 -12.74 3.75
N TYR A 647 2.32 -13.69 4.31
CA TYR A 647 1.94 -14.93 3.64
C TYR A 647 0.43 -14.92 3.41
N ASP A 648 0.02 -14.75 2.16
CA ASP A 648 -1.35 -14.86 1.69
C ASP A 648 -1.75 -16.33 1.59
N ILE A 649 -2.91 -16.67 2.17
CA ILE A 649 -3.37 -18.06 2.28
C ILE A 649 -3.64 -18.73 0.92
N ARG A 650 -3.95 -17.96 -0.14
CA ARG A 650 -4.11 -18.47 -1.50
C ARG A 650 -2.90 -18.17 -2.39
N LEU A 651 -2.25 -17.02 -2.18
CA LEU A 651 -1.27 -16.48 -3.14
C LEU A 651 0.21 -16.58 -2.68
N GLY A 652 0.47 -17.08 -1.46
CA GLY A 652 1.82 -17.32 -0.95
C GLY A 652 2.51 -16.07 -0.41
N ARG A 653 3.86 -16.00 -0.51
CA ARG A 653 4.61 -14.80 -0.10
C ARG A 653 4.25 -13.63 -1.02
N ARG A 654 3.86 -12.50 -0.42
CA ARG A 654 3.60 -11.25 -1.16
C ARG A 654 3.86 -10.02 -0.30
N ARG A 655 4.02 -8.89 -0.97
CA ARG A 655 4.02 -7.53 -0.43
C ARG A 655 3.00 -6.71 -1.24
N VAL A 656 2.34 -5.73 -0.63
CA VAL A 656 1.39 -4.83 -1.31
C VAL A 656 1.49 -3.40 -0.80
N GLU A 657 1.13 -2.44 -1.64
CA GLU A 657 1.21 -0.98 -1.38
C GLU A 657 -0.20 -0.40 -1.25
N HIS A 658 -1.06 -1.06 -0.46
CA HIS A 658 -2.48 -0.75 -0.36
C HIS A 658 -2.81 -0.06 0.98
N HIS A 659 -3.64 0.99 0.94
CA HIS A 659 -4.18 1.63 2.14
C HIS A 659 -4.95 0.62 3.03
N ASP A 660 -5.80 -0.19 2.41
CA ASP A 660 -6.55 -1.29 3.04
C ASP A 660 -5.63 -2.27 3.77
N HIS A 661 -4.58 -2.78 3.10
CA HIS A 661 -3.57 -3.63 3.75
C HIS A 661 -2.97 -2.93 4.97
N ALA A 662 -2.58 -1.66 4.87
CA ALA A 662 -2.00 -0.92 5.99
C ALA A 662 -2.98 -0.78 7.17
N VAL A 663 -4.26 -0.50 6.92
CA VAL A 663 -5.32 -0.46 7.96
C VAL A 663 -5.49 -1.83 8.61
N VAL A 664 -5.74 -2.88 7.83
CA VAL A 664 -6.10 -4.20 8.38
C VAL A 664 -4.90 -4.90 9.02
N SER A 665 -3.72 -4.85 8.40
CA SER A 665 -2.49 -5.43 8.99
C SER A 665 -2.02 -4.66 10.22
N GLY A 666 -2.12 -3.32 10.21
CA GLY A 666 -1.81 -2.48 11.37
C GLY A 666 -2.74 -2.77 12.54
N ARG A 667 -4.06 -2.80 12.28
CA ARG A 667 -5.05 -3.16 13.31
C ARG A 667 -4.80 -4.56 13.87
N LEU A 668 -4.60 -5.57 13.02
CA LEU A 668 -4.32 -6.94 13.45
C LEU A 668 -3.04 -7.05 14.26
N ALA A 669 -1.97 -6.37 13.85
CA ALA A 669 -0.74 -6.31 14.64
C ALA A 669 -1.00 -5.74 16.04
N GLY A 670 -1.79 -4.66 16.15
CA GLY A 670 -2.24 -4.13 17.44
C GLY A 670 -3.11 -5.10 18.27
N GLU A 671 -3.95 -5.92 17.63
CA GLU A 671 -4.71 -6.99 18.30
C GLU A 671 -3.79 -8.09 18.82
N ASN A 672 -2.79 -8.49 18.05
CA ASN A 672 -1.83 -9.53 18.41
C ASN A 672 -0.82 -9.04 19.47
N MET A 673 -0.41 -7.77 19.41
CA MET A 673 0.31 -7.08 20.48
C MET A 673 -0.50 -7.03 21.78
N THR A 674 -1.84 -7.00 21.69
CA THR A 674 -2.77 -7.16 22.83
C THR A 674 -3.32 -8.60 22.96
N GLY A 675 -2.53 -9.60 22.55
CA GLY A 675 -2.72 -11.02 22.87
C GLY A 675 -3.78 -11.78 22.09
N ALA A 676 -4.29 -11.25 20.98
CA ALA A 676 -5.33 -11.92 20.19
C ALA A 676 -4.86 -13.16 19.40
N ASN A 677 -3.56 -13.21 19.04
CA ASN A 677 -2.91 -14.31 18.31
C ASN A 677 -3.69 -14.79 17.07
N LYS A 678 -4.24 -13.84 16.30
CA LYS A 678 -5.06 -14.07 15.10
C LYS A 678 -4.20 -14.04 13.82
N PRO A 679 -4.45 -14.92 12.85
CA PRO A 679 -3.75 -14.91 11.57
C PRO A 679 -4.27 -13.83 10.59
N TYR A 680 -3.40 -13.35 9.72
CA TYR A 680 -3.74 -12.43 8.63
C TYR A 680 -4.28 -13.23 7.43
N TRP A 681 -5.62 -13.29 7.31
CA TRP A 681 -6.32 -13.92 6.18
C TRP A 681 -7.06 -12.91 5.28
N HIS A 682 -6.81 -11.60 5.47
CA HIS A 682 -7.48 -10.56 4.68
C HIS A 682 -6.94 -10.48 3.26
N GLN A 683 -7.82 -10.59 2.28
CA GLN A 683 -7.49 -10.39 0.87
C GLN A 683 -7.60 -8.89 0.55
N SER A 684 -6.44 -8.24 0.51
CA SER A 684 -6.41 -6.78 0.43
C SER A 684 -6.78 -6.24 -0.95
N MET A 685 -7.61 -5.20 -0.95
CA MET A 685 -7.99 -4.42 -2.13
C MET A 685 -7.11 -3.18 -2.34
N PHE A 686 -7.06 -2.71 -3.58
CA PHE A 686 -6.50 -1.44 -4.01
C PHE A 686 -7.59 -0.61 -4.70
N TRP A 687 -7.47 0.72 -4.72
CA TRP A 687 -8.25 1.59 -5.61
C TRP A 687 -7.43 2.76 -6.16
N SER A 688 -7.88 3.31 -7.28
CA SER A 688 -7.34 4.51 -7.91
C SER A 688 -8.48 5.30 -8.58
N ASP A 689 -8.56 6.59 -8.29
CA ASP A 689 -9.55 7.51 -8.85
C ASP A 689 -8.80 8.52 -9.74
N LEU A 690 -9.05 8.50 -11.06
CA LEU A 690 -8.51 9.48 -12.01
C LEU A 690 -9.45 10.70 -12.06
N GLY A 691 -9.52 11.41 -10.93
CA GLY A 691 -10.54 12.43 -10.67
C GLY A 691 -11.92 11.83 -10.35
N PRO A 692 -12.98 12.65 -10.32
CA PRO A 692 -14.30 12.25 -9.81
C PRO A 692 -15.07 11.27 -10.71
N ASP A 693 -14.65 11.06 -11.96
CA ASP A 693 -15.49 10.44 -12.99
C ASP A 693 -14.98 9.08 -13.50
N VAL A 694 -13.77 8.66 -13.10
CA VAL A 694 -13.16 7.38 -13.51
C VAL A 694 -12.44 6.72 -12.34
N GLY A 695 -12.87 5.52 -11.96
CA GLY A 695 -12.28 4.75 -10.87
C GLY A 695 -11.93 3.31 -11.24
N TYR A 696 -10.92 2.78 -10.57
CA TYR A 696 -10.50 1.38 -10.64
C TYR A 696 -10.39 0.81 -9.23
N GLU A 697 -10.82 -0.44 -9.05
CA GLU A 697 -10.49 -1.25 -7.87
C GLU A 697 -9.78 -2.53 -8.30
N ALA A 698 -8.89 -3.07 -7.46
CA ALA A 698 -8.11 -4.25 -7.79
C ALA A 698 -7.90 -5.17 -6.58
N ILE A 699 -7.83 -6.48 -6.80
CA ILE A 699 -7.61 -7.48 -5.76
C ILE A 699 -6.93 -8.74 -6.33
N GLY A 700 -6.17 -9.45 -5.48
CA GLY A 700 -5.48 -10.70 -5.84
C GLY A 700 -4.12 -10.46 -6.53
N ILE A 701 -3.82 -11.21 -7.58
CA ILE A 701 -2.67 -11.01 -8.49
C ILE A 701 -3.19 -10.38 -9.80
N VAL A 702 -2.82 -9.14 -10.04
CA VAL A 702 -3.23 -8.36 -11.23
C VAL A 702 -1.99 -7.96 -12.04
N ASP A 703 -1.68 -8.78 -13.04
CA ASP A 703 -0.47 -8.71 -13.87
C ASP A 703 -0.88 -8.96 -15.32
N SER A 704 -0.56 -8.02 -16.22
CA SER A 704 -1.00 -8.05 -17.62
C SER A 704 -0.33 -9.13 -18.47
N SER A 705 0.65 -9.86 -17.92
CA SER A 705 1.24 -11.05 -18.57
C SER A 705 0.46 -12.35 -18.32
N LEU A 706 -0.51 -12.35 -17.39
CA LEU A 706 -1.41 -13.48 -17.17
C LEU A 706 -2.52 -13.52 -18.24
N PRO A 707 -3.09 -14.71 -18.55
CA PRO A 707 -4.33 -14.79 -19.32
C PRO A 707 -5.46 -14.03 -18.61
N THR A 708 -6.11 -13.11 -19.32
CA THR A 708 -7.22 -12.31 -18.79
C THR A 708 -8.50 -12.45 -19.62
N VAL A 709 -9.65 -12.45 -18.95
CA VAL A 709 -10.97 -12.24 -19.59
C VAL A 709 -11.55 -10.94 -19.07
N GLY A 710 -11.79 -9.99 -19.97
CA GLY A 710 -12.45 -8.71 -19.66
C GLY A 710 -13.86 -8.70 -20.23
N VAL A 711 -14.84 -8.37 -19.39
CA VAL A 711 -16.25 -8.23 -19.76
C VAL A 711 -16.68 -6.80 -19.45
N PHE A 712 -17.22 -6.10 -20.45
CA PHE A 712 -17.39 -4.65 -20.44
C PHE A 712 -18.82 -4.25 -20.81
N ALA A 713 -19.29 -3.14 -20.26
CA ALA A 713 -20.62 -2.60 -20.51
C ALA A 713 -20.60 -1.06 -20.58
N LYS A 714 -21.71 -0.47 -21.03
CA LYS A 714 -21.96 0.97 -20.98
C LYS A 714 -22.07 1.43 -19.51
N ALA A 715 -21.44 2.55 -19.17
CA ALA A 715 -21.57 3.13 -17.85
C ALA A 715 -22.94 3.81 -17.67
N THR A 716 -23.50 3.73 -16.46
CA THR A 716 -24.59 4.61 -16.03
C THR A 716 -24.03 5.81 -15.26
N ALA A 717 -24.83 6.85 -15.04
CA ALA A 717 -24.43 8.01 -14.22
C ALA A 717 -24.03 7.65 -12.76
N LYS A 718 -24.37 6.44 -12.27
CA LYS A 718 -24.00 5.94 -10.94
C LYS A 718 -22.64 5.24 -10.91
N ASP A 719 -22.08 4.92 -12.06
CA ASP A 719 -20.84 4.15 -12.21
C ASP A 719 -19.62 5.08 -12.22
N THR A 720 -19.52 5.96 -11.21
CA THR A 720 -18.42 6.95 -11.07
C THR A 720 -17.91 7.04 -9.63
N PRO A 721 -16.62 7.40 -9.41
CA PRO A 721 -16.07 7.71 -8.09
C PRO A 721 -16.91 8.73 -7.29
N ARG A 722 -17.46 9.74 -7.98
CA ARG A 722 -18.35 10.77 -7.42
C ARG A 722 -19.62 10.16 -6.83
N ALA A 723 -20.40 9.44 -7.65
CA ALA A 723 -21.65 8.82 -7.22
C ALA A 723 -21.43 7.78 -6.11
N ALA A 724 -20.33 7.01 -6.17
CA ALA A 724 -19.95 6.08 -5.11
C ALA A 724 -19.61 6.79 -3.78
N THR A 725 -19.01 7.99 -3.83
CA THR A 725 -18.69 8.83 -2.66
C THR A 725 -19.90 9.62 -2.15
N GLU A 726 -20.85 9.98 -3.00
CA GLU A 726 -22.16 10.53 -2.60
C GLU A 726 -22.98 9.49 -1.83
N LEU A 727 -23.01 8.24 -2.33
CA LEU A 727 -23.74 7.12 -1.70
C LEU A 727 -23.12 6.69 -0.36
N SER A 728 -21.81 6.52 -0.29
CA SER A 728 -21.11 6.03 0.92
C SER A 728 -20.77 7.13 1.94
N GLY A 729 -20.71 8.39 1.49
CA GLY A 729 -20.21 9.51 2.27
C GLY A 729 -18.68 9.65 2.31
N THR A 730 -17.90 8.72 1.71
CA THR A 730 -16.43 8.67 1.79
C THR A 730 -15.73 8.51 0.42
N GLY A 731 -14.58 9.15 0.25
CA GLY A 731 -13.65 8.94 -0.88
C GLY A 731 -12.71 7.73 -0.71
N ILE A 732 -12.59 7.20 0.51
CA ILE A 732 -11.66 6.11 0.84
C ILE A 732 -12.38 4.78 0.55
N ARG A 733 -12.20 4.20 -0.65
CA ARG A 733 -12.97 3.02 -1.11
C ARG A 733 -12.90 1.82 -0.16
N SER A 734 -11.78 1.62 0.52
CA SER A 734 -11.63 0.56 1.53
C SER A 734 -12.56 0.71 2.75
N GLU A 735 -13.10 1.91 3.00
CA GLU A 735 -14.14 2.14 4.01
C GLU A 735 -15.55 1.77 3.45
N SER A 736 -15.83 2.07 2.17
CA SER A 736 -17.16 1.84 1.56
C SER A 736 -17.38 0.40 1.11
N GLU A 737 -16.35 -0.27 0.57
CA GLU A 737 -16.43 -1.66 0.10
C GLU A 737 -16.57 -2.69 1.24
N THR A 738 -16.40 -2.24 2.50
CA THR A 738 -16.19 -3.08 3.69
C THR A 738 -14.94 -3.97 3.58
N GLU A 739 -14.61 -4.64 4.70
CA GLU A 739 -13.54 -5.65 4.75
C GLU A 739 -14.08 -7.08 4.51
N ASP A 740 -15.40 -7.25 4.47
CA ASP A 740 -16.06 -8.55 4.47
C ASP A 740 -16.00 -9.29 3.13
N THR A 741 -16.31 -10.59 3.19
CA THR A 741 -16.51 -11.46 2.02
C THR A 741 -18.00 -11.76 1.87
N ALA A 742 -18.53 -11.75 0.64
CA ALA A 742 -19.94 -12.07 0.38
C ALA A 742 -20.30 -13.48 0.87
N THR A 743 -21.44 -13.62 1.56
CA THR A 743 -21.93 -14.90 2.08
C THR A 743 -22.47 -15.81 0.98
N SER A 744 -23.20 -15.25 0.01
CA SER A 744 -23.67 -15.92 -1.21
C SER A 744 -23.61 -14.96 -2.41
N PRO A 745 -23.15 -15.40 -3.59
CA PRO A 745 -23.24 -14.61 -4.83
C PRO A 745 -24.67 -14.66 -5.37
N VAL A 746 -25.47 -13.62 -5.10
CA VAL A 746 -26.83 -13.48 -5.66
C VAL A 746 -26.80 -12.43 -6.76
N ALA A 747 -27.11 -12.84 -8.00
CA ALA A 747 -27.23 -11.91 -9.12
C ALA A 747 -28.43 -10.97 -8.95
N SER A 748 -28.25 -9.68 -9.22
CA SER A 748 -29.31 -8.69 -9.18
C SER A 748 -30.14 -8.76 -10.47
N SER A 749 -31.37 -9.26 -10.38
CA SER A 749 -32.29 -9.30 -11.53
C SER A 749 -32.85 -7.91 -11.83
N THR A 750 -32.18 -7.16 -12.71
CA THR A 750 -32.64 -5.86 -13.24
C THR A 750 -32.59 -5.91 -14.77
N PRO A 751 -33.65 -5.53 -15.51
CA PRO A 751 -33.63 -5.56 -16.98
C PRO A 751 -32.66 -4.53 -17.58
N ALA A 752 -31.95 -4.92 -18.64
CA ALA A 752 -31.10 -4.01 -19.42
C ALA A 752 -31.92 -3.18 -20.44
N PRO A 753 -31.56 -1.92 -20.70
CA PRO A 753 -32.07 -1.15 -21.83
C PRO A 753 -31.31 -1.51 -23.12
N SER A 754 -32.01 -1.82 -24.20
CA SER A 754 -31.39 -2.27 -25.45
C SER A 754 -30.77 -1.13 -26.28
N GLY A 755 -29.57 -1.36 -26.84
CA GLY A 755 -28.91 -0.38 -27.71
C GLY A 755 -27.62 -0.85 -28.37
N SER A 756 -27.72 -1.53 -29.51
CA SER A 756 -26.59 -2.10 -30.25
C SER A 756 -25.74 -1.04 -30.99
N HIS A 757 -24.70 -0.53 -30.33
CA HIS A 757 -23.59 0.19 -30.97
C HIS A 757 -22.28 -0.23 -30.29
N LYS A 758 -21.27 -0.57 -31.11
CA LYS A 758 -19.90 -0.79 -30.65
C LYS A 758 -19.25 0.56 -30.31
N ASP A 759 -18.16 0.49 -29.54
CA ASP A 759 -17.14 1.53 -29.29
C ASP A 759 -17.31 2.43 -28.04
N GLU A 760 -18.44 2.39 -27.32
CA GLU A 760 -18.62 3.15 -26.05
C GLU A 760 -18.85 2.26 -24.81
N TYR A 761 -17.85 1.47 -24.41
CA TYR A 761 -17.81 0.91 -23.06
C TYR A 761 -17.34 1.96 -22.05
N GLY A 762 -17.86 1.91 -20.82
CA GLY A 762 -17.49 2.84 -19.74
C GLY A 762 -17.28 2.20 -18.36
N LYS A 763 -17.50 0.88 -18.24
CA LYS A 763 -17.32 0.08 -17.04
C LYS A 763 -17.03 -1.38 -17.40
N GLY A 764 -16.48 -2.15 -16.47
CA GLY A 764 -16.27 -3.58 -16.67
C GLY A 764 -15.57 -4.31 -15.52
N VAL A 765 -15.43 -5.62 -15.70
CA VAL A 765 -14.67 -6.52 -14.82
C VAL A 765 -13.61 -7.25 -15.64
N ILE A 766 -12.41 -7.39 -15.10
CA ILE A 766 -11.30 -8.13 -15.71
C ILE A 766 -10.83 -9.21 -14.73
N PHE A 767 -10.98 -10.47 -15.14
CA PHE A 767 -10.53 -11.65 -14.40
C PHE A 767 -9.13 -12.06 -14.86
N TYR A 768 -8.21 -12.27 -13.92
CA TYR A 768 -6.84 -12.73 -14.15
C TYR A 768 -6.75 -14.21 -13.76
N LEU A 769 -6.28 -15.04 -14.69
CA LEU A 769 -6.42 -16.50 -14.58
C LEU A 769 -5.08 -17.20 -14.40
N ARG A 770 -5.10 -18.29 -13.64
CA ARG A 770 -4.10 -19.38 -13.69
C ARG A 770 -4.87 -20.68 -13.68
N ASP A 771 -4.60 -21.55 -14.66
CA ASP A 771 -5.25 -22.87 -14.77
C ASP A 771 -6.80 -22.81 -14.68
N LYS A 772 -7.38 -21.81 -15.36
CA LYS A 772 -8.80 -21.37 -15.33
C LYS A 772 -9.35 -20.84 -13.99
N VAL A 773 -8.59 -20.91 -12.90
CA VAL A 773 -8.96 -20.33 -11.61
C VAL A 773 -8.66 -18.83 -11.60
N VAL A 774 -9.58 -18.03 -11.06
CA VAL A 774 -9.42 -16.57 -10.91
C VAL A 774 -8.48 -16.26 -9.74
N VAL A 775 -7.29 -15.73 -10.05
CA VAL A 775 -6.26 -15.35 -9.06
C VAL A 775 -6.24 -13.85 -8.77
N GLY A 776 -6.90 -13.04 -9.60
CA GLY A 776 -7.07 -11.61 -9.40
C GLY A 776 -8.23 -11.04 -10.20
N ILE A 777 -8.72 -9.89 -9.76
CA ILE A 777 -9.85 -9.16 -10.38
C ILE A 777 -9.49 -7.67 -10.41
N ILE A 778 -9.81 -7.00 -11.52
CA ILE A 778 -9.95 -5.55 -11.59
C ILE A 778 -11.40 -5.19 -11.91
N LEU A 779 -11.89 -4.18 -11.20
CA LEU A 779 -13.16 -3.50 -11.44
C LEU A 779 -12.84 -2.12 -12.02
N TRP A 780 -13.48 -1.76 -13.13
CA TRP A 780 -13.40 -0.43 -13.72
C TRP A 780 -14.79 0.18 -13.71
N ASN A 781 -14.96 1.31 -13.03
CA ASN A 781 -16.26 1.96 -12.81
C ASN A 781 -17.35 0.98 -12.29
N VAL A 782 -16.95 0.06 -11.41
CA VAL A 782 -17.85 -0.85 -10.69
C VAL A 782 -17.47 -0.79 -9.22
N PHE A 783 -18.42 -0.40 -8.37
CA PHE A 783 -18.25 -0.14 -6.94
C PHE A 783 -19.31 -0.89 -6.12
N ASN A 784 -19.09 -1.06 -4.82
CA ASN A 784 -19.91 -1.83 -3.88
C ASN A 784 -20.00 -3.32 -4.28
N ARG A 785 -18.87 -3.90 -4.72
CA ARG A 785 -18.76 -5.25 -5.29
C ARG A 785 -17.49 -6.00 -4.88
N MET A 786 -16.54 -5.38 -4.19
CA MET A 786 -15.32 -6.03 -3.71
C MET A 786 -15.58 -7.27 -2.82
N PRO A 787 -16.62 -7.34 -1.97
CA PRO A 787 -16.95 -8.57 -1.23
C PRO A 787 -17.25 -9.79 -2.12
N ILE A 788 -17.75 -9.57 -3.34
CA ILE A 788 -17.96 -10.63 -4.34
C ILE A 788 -16.63 -11.03 -4.98
N ALA A 789 -15.79 -10.06 -5.35
CA ALA A 789 -14.45 -10.33 -5.88
C ALA A 789 -13.57 -11.11 -4.89
N ARG A 790 -13.64 -10.77 -3.58
CA ARG A 790 -13.06 -11.57 -2.49
C ARG A 790 -13.58 -13.00 -2.50
N LYS A 791 -14.90 -13.21 -2.57
CA LYS A 791 -15.52 -14.56 -2.54
C LYS A 791 -14.98 -15.45 -3.67
N ILE A 792 -15.00 -14.96 -4.91
CA ILE A 792 -14.50 -15.68 -6.10
C ILE A 792 -13.05 -16.14 -5.92
N ILE A 793 -12.13 -15.23 -5.58
CA ILE A 793 -10.70 -15.56 -5.41
C ILE A 793 -10.47 -16.43 -4.16
N LYS A 794 -11.30 -16.28 -3.12
CA LYS A 794 -11.23 -17.08 -1.89
C LYS A 794 -11.66 -18.53 -2.10
N ASP A 795 -12.69 -18.76 -2.91
CA ASP A 795 -13.19 -20.08 -3.27
C ASP A 795 -12.19 -20.80 -4.19
N GLY A 796 -11.72 -20.10 -5.23
CA GLY A 796 -10.71 -20.62 -6.16
C GLY A 796 -11.22 -21.76 -7.04
N GLU A 797 -12.47 -21.66 -7.48
CA GLU A 797 -13.12 -22.63 -8.38
C GLU A 797 -12.73 -22.37 -9.85
N GLU A 798 -12.84 -23.40 -10.70
CA GLU A 798 -12.78 -23.22 -12.15
C GLU A 798 -14.13 -22.68 -12.66
N HIS A 799 -14.11 -21.59 -13.43
CA HIS A 799 -15.30 -21.06 -14.09
C HIS A 799 -15.30 -21.43 -15.58
N SER A 800 -16.34 -22.12 -16.04
CA SER A 800 -16.51 -22.53 -17.44
C SER A 800 -16.91 -21.38 -18.36
N ASP A 801 -17.62 -20.39 -17.82
CA ASP A 801 -17.99 -19.16 -18.49
C ASP A 801 -17.85 -18.00 -17.49
N LEU A 802 -17.09 -16.96 -17.87
CA LEU A 802 -16.83 -15.79 -17.03
C LEU A 802 -17.77 -14.62 -17.33
N ASN A 803 -18.57 -14.69 -18.40
CA ASN A 803 -19.63 -13.71 -18.68
C ASN A 803 -20.79 -13.92 -17.70
N GLU A 804 -21.15 -15.17 -17.38
CA GLU A 804 -22.09 -15.48 -16.28
C GLU A 804 -21.57 -14.97 -14.92
N VAL A 805 -20.26 -15.06 -14.66
CA VAL A 805 -19.64 -14.50 -13.43
C VAL A 805 -19.67 -12.96 -13.44
N ALA A 806 -19.54 -12.32 -14.60
CA ALA A 806 -19.62 -10.88 -14.75
C ALA A 806 -20.99 -10.29 -14.36
N LYS A 807 -22.08 -11.07 -14.47
CA LYS A 807 -23.44 -10.67 -14.04
C LYS A 807 -23.54 -10.40 -12.54
N LEU A 808 -22.65 -10.96 -11.72
CA LEU A 808 -22.54 -10.63 -10.30
C LEU A 808 -22.04 -9.19 -10.05
N PHE A 809 -21.34 -8.61 -11.03
CA PHE A 809 -20.80 -7.25 -11.01
C PHE A 809 -21.73 -6.23 -11.69
N ASN A 810 -22.98 -6.61 -11.99
CA ASN A 810 -23.91 -5.83 -12.82
C ASN A 810 -23.31 -5.45 -14.18
N ILE A 811 -22.56 -6.39 -14.78
CA ILE A 811 -22.17 -6.39 -16.19
C ILE A 811 -23.06 -7.41 -16.89
N HIS A 812 -23.81 -6.98 -17.89
CA HIS A 812 -24.73 -7.83 -18.65
C HIS A 812 -24.32 -7.80 -20.12
N ASP A 813 -24.44 -8.94 -20.80
CA ASP A 813 -24.30 -9.02 -22.25
C ASP A 813 -25.55 -8.40 -22.91
N ASP A 814 -25.33 -7.53 -23.92
CA ASP A 814 -26.37 -6.88 -24.76
C ASP A 814 -26.72 -7.73 -26.00
#